data_AF-A0A1E5GRH4-F1
#
_entry.id   AF-A0A1E5GRH4-F1
#
_cell.length_a   1.000
_cell.length_b   1.000
_cell.length_c   1.000
_cell.angle_alpha   90.00
_cell.angle_beta   90.00
_cell.angle_gamma   90.00
#
_symmetry.space_group_name_H-M   'P 1'
#
loop_
_entity.id
_entity.type
_entity.pdbx_description
1 polymer ?
#
loop_
_entity_poly.entity_id
_entity_poly.type
_entity_poly.pdbx_seq_one_letter_code
_entity_poly.pdbx_strand_id
1 'polypeptide(L)'
;MKKHSFSLFILMFCLLHVFSSTQDVFADTSSPPLGYPLGVSTKTNLTAGGTLYFNTDQLQEKQLVGQFLAKNITSNGSSGLSKSGFQNYQQSLRQWDREQIDPAIVSETITGSDIIRLYANEQSFKYVDGEDLHFYISDLPTEKQLKDALQYYPGLRENFSKRIYNDSLESFPTFVDNGISDFSQVTSNIQSVSDYYAGLIDTEEAVIYNSAVQSAEINTAKKVVNPNDWGGQSSIQINVALKKGVTAQAVAIVDIDGRIDHFKNAQDISINYTNYDPDTMLPPYVIINYKHFPSFNFSGSTFFHATAYPNLPGDEEYKFEGNNGIFFEGKYADQAVPLIKSDSHTISEELKDKTYKIATHLVHNFNDEEEEIKFRSNASIFIGTVLAPRASVILDDTQGRVLGSVISGYDIHTNMPVSTEESTGMFDYDDFPGLGDIINGEELEAPVKSGEQFDYNGTEKRQLYSISQKIPAYSQRFPIQTLKITDKLEDAVELSGEDVSIKDEAGSDATNRFTISTNEANELSIEAKTESLADKSFYGKIYTMELVGSLNLNQEELIDPTINQIVIPNTAIVTANEESKVSNEALLKVDLIKGEPIIVKYLNEDGQEIASTEVLEGKINMPYQAKAKEISGYTLIKTPENESGTFLTKEQTVVYNYQGHLNFSAVPTQISFGTHDLSEKDEEYKIESKDKDLVVKDTRILGSNWQLRATLSKSLTGNKTQRSLPEALCYVKDGQSFPIRVDSSTVIQSAVTTTHDEYNVTHHWTTSDDGLKVSVKSGEVLADQYSGEIRWELYDVVPND
;
A
#
# COMPACT_ATOMS: atom_id res chain seq x y z
N MET A 1 -76.80 -37.38 0.08
CA MET A 1 -77.76 -36.80 1.05
C MET A 1 -76.95 -35.91 2.00
N LYS A 2 -77.15 -34.63 2.27
CA LYS A 2 -77.94 -33.45 1.81
C LYS A 2 -76.96 -32.25 2.07
N LYS A 3 -76.65 -31.36 1.11
CA LYS A 3 -77.32 -30.06 0.79
C LYS A 3 -77.36 -29.12 2.03
N HIS A 4 -76.85 -27.87 2.06
CA HIS A 4 -76.78 -26.71 1.13
C HIS A 4 -75.67 -25.73 1.61
N SER A 5 -74.83 -25.04 0.81
CA SER A 5 -75.05 -23.97 -0.20
C SER A 5 -75.55 -22.62 0.37
N PHE A 6 -74.72 -21.56 0.28
CA PHE A 6 -74.97 -20.17 -0.23
C PHE A 6 -73.77 -19.25 0.17
N SER A 7 -72.87 -18.86 -0.74
CA SER A 7 -72.85 -17.63 -1.59
C SER A 7 -72.80 -16.32 -0.77
N LEU A 8 -71.64 -15.68 -0.61
CA LEU A 8 -71.03 -14.62 -1.47
C LEU A 8 -71.82 -13.30 -1.46
N PHE A 9 -71.24 -12.24 -0.87
CA PHE A 9 -71.29 -10.80 -1.25
C PHE A 9 -70.56 -10.01 -0.12
N ILE A 10 -69.28 -9.66 -0.26
CA ILE A 10 -68.74 -8.46 -0.90
C ILE A 10 -68.72 -7.20 0.01
N LEU A 11 -67.50 -6.65 0.11
CA LEU A 11 -67.06 -5.26 0.32
C LEU A 11 -66.77 -4.73 1.75
N MET A 12 -65.46 -4.56 1.94
CA MET A 12 -64.74 -3.30 2.26
C MET A 12 -64.76 -2.73 3.68
N PHE A 13 -63.55 -2.27 4.03
CA PHE A 13 -63.17 -1.38 5.13
C PHE A 13 -63.14 -1.98 6.53
N CYS A 14 -61.97 -2.50 6.92
CA CYS A 14 -61.03 -1.76 7.79
C CYS A 14 -59.87 -2.69 8.17
N LEU A 15 -58.74 -2.54 7.45
CA LEU A 15 -57.43 -2.69 8.06
C LEU A 15 -57.36 -1.66 9.20
N LEU A 16 -57.17 -2.12 10.44
CA LEU A 16 -56.33 -1.52 11.48
C LEU A 16 -56.50 -2.33 12.78
N HIS A 17 -55.38 -2.91 13.21
CA HIS A 17 -54.95 -3.05 14.61
C HIS A 17 -55.68 -4.06 15.49
N VAL A 18 -55.12 -5.27 15.55
CA VAL A 18 -54.86 -5.93 16.84
C VAL A 18 -53.38 -6.31 16.85
N PHE A 19 -52.57 -5.48 17.50
CA PHE A 19 -51.26 -5.86 18.01
C PHE A 19 -51.47 -7.03 18.98
N SER A 20 -51.08 -8.22 18.57
CA SER A 20 -50.72 -9.28 19.50
C SER A 20 -49.23 -9.12 19.75
N SER A 21 -48.89 -8.52 20.89
CA SER A 21 -47.54 -8.46 21.42
C SER A 21 -47.07 -9.89 21.77
N THR A 22 -46.48 -10.57 20.81
CA THR A 22 -45.41 -11.53 21.11
C THR A 22 -44.16 -10.68 21.30
N GLN A 23 -43.83 -10.39 22.56
CA GLN A 23 -42.45 -10.05 22.90
C GLN A 23 -41.63 -11.32 22.68
N ASP A 24 -41.20 -11.56 21.44
CA ASP A 24 -39.89 -12.14 21.24
C ASP A 24 -38.94 -11.02 21.67
N VAL A 25 -38.51 -11.10 22.93
CA VAL A 25 -37.33 -10.38 23.39
C VAL A 25 -36.18 -11.00 22.61
N PHE A 26 -35.92 -10.47 21.43
CA PHE A 26 -34.64 -10.66 20.77
C PHE A 26 -33.58 -10.26 21.79
N ALA A 27 -32.69 -11.19 22.12
CA ALA A 27 -31.52 -10.86 22.91
C ALA A 27 -30.83 -9.69 22.20
N ASP A 28 -30.83 -8.51 22.85
CA ASP A 28 -29.99 -7.40 22.43
C ASP A 28 -28.58 -7.96 22.22
N THR A 29 -28.06 -7.81 21.01
CA THR A 29 -26.68 -8.17 20.70
C THR A 29 -25.78 -7.45 21.71
N SER A 30 -25.09 -8.22 22.56
CA SER A 30 -24.23 -7.65 23.60
C SER A 30 -23.06 -6.92 22.93
N SER A 31 -23.03 -5.59 23.07
CA SER A 31 -21.77 -4.86 22.91
C SER A 31 -20.74 -5.45 23.89
N PRO A 32 -19.44 -5.48 23.53
CA PRO A 32 -18.42 -5.92 24.45
C PRO A 32 -18.55 -5.12 25.77
N PRO A 33 -18.43 -5.77 26.93
CA PRO A 33 -18.49 -5.07 28.20
C PRO A 33 -17.40 -4.00 28.29
N LEU A 34 -17.62 -2.97 29.11
CA LEU A 34 -16.58 -1.99 29.46
C LEU A 34 -15.37 -2.74 30.04
N GLY A 35 -14.16 -2.47 29.52
CA GLY A 35 -12.93 -3.13 29.97
C GLY A 35 -12.69 -4.54 29.39
N TYR A 36 -13.41 -4.92 28.33
CA TYR A 36 -13.12 -6.09 27.49
C TYR A 36 -11.62 -6.14 27.09
N PRO A 37 -10.97 -7.32 27.10
CA PRO A 37 -11.52 -8.68 27.09
C PRO A 37 -11.89 -9.31 28.41
N LEU A 38 -11.33 -8.88 29.54
CA LEU A 38 -11.60 -9.53 30.82
C LEU A 38 -11.55 -8.50 31.93
N GLY A 39 -12.61 -8.49 32.74
CA GLY A 39 -12.80 -7.49 33.76
C GLY A 39 -12.57 -7.94 35.20
N VAL A 40 -12.70 -6.95 36.08
CA VAL A 40 -12.37 -6.88 37.51
C VAL A 40 -10.90 -7.05 37.87
N SER A 41 -10.21 -8.12 37.50
CA SER A 41 -8.75 -8.14 37.64
C SER A 41 -8.13 -9.28 36.86
N THR A 42 -7.45 -8.93 35.79
CA THR A 42 -6.77 -9.84 34.88
C THR A 42 -5.49 -10.39 35.49
N LYS A 43 -4.84 -9.60 36.36
CA LYS A 43 -3.64 -9.97 37.11
C LYS A 43 -3.94 -10.74 38.39
N THR A 44 -5.16 -11.22 38.62
CA THR A 44 -5.55 -11.91 39.86
C THR A 44 -5.59 -13.42 39.68
N ASN A 45 -5.11 -14.14 40.70
CA ASN A 45 -5.14 -15.60 40.71
C ASN A 45 -6.53 -16.12 41.09
N LEU A 46 -7.15 -15.56 42.13
CA LEU A 46 -8.50 -15.97 42.56
C LEU A 46 -9.40 -14.75 42.73
N THR A 47 -10.51 -14.74 42.00
CA THR A 47 -11.53 -13.68 42.03
C THR A 47 -12.87 -14.30 42.38
N ALA A 48 -13.43 -13.99 43.55
CA ALA A 48 -14.75 -14.46 43.99
C ALA A 48 -15.72 -13.29 44.16
N GLY A 49 -16.81 -13.27 43.41
CA GLY A 49 -17.89 -12.29 43.62
C GLY A 49 -18.56 -12.43 44.99
N GLY A 50 -18.51 -13.62 45.59
CA GLY A 50 -18.95 -13.92 46.95
C GLY A 50 -17.80 -14.06 47.93
N THR A 51 -17.69 -15.23 48.54
CA THR A 51 -16.75 -15.52 49.63
C THR A 51 -15.62 -16.43 49.16
N LEU A 52 -14.39 -16.04 49.45
CA LEU A 52 -13.20 -16.87 49.30
C LEU A 52 -12.90 -17.58 50.64
N TYR A 53 -13.07 -18.89 50.66
CA TYR A 53 -12.84 -19.74 51.83
C TYR A 53 -11.48 -20.43 51.76
N PHE A 54 -10.73 -20.30 52.85
CA PHE A 54 -9.50 -21.05 53.08
C PHE A 54 -9.64 -21.95 54.32
N ASN A 55 -9.02 -23.12 54.34
CA ASN A 55 -8.86 -23.91 55.55
C ASN A 55 -7.46 -23.69 56.13
N THR A 56 -7.35 -22.82 57.15
CA THR A 56 -6.06 -22.51 57.78
C THR A 56 -5.38 -23.71 58.42
N ASP A 57 -6.13 -24.77 58.77
CA ASP A 57 -5.59 -26.03 59.29
C ASP A 57 -4.75 -26.76 58.25
N GLN A 58 -5.09 -26.58 56.97
CA GLN A 58 -4.44 -27.22 55.84
C GLN A 58 -3.41 -26.32 55.14
N LEU A 59 -3.21 -25.08 55.62
CA LEU A 59 -2.29 -24.09 55.04
C LEU A 59 -1.00 -23.85 55.87
N GLN A 60 -0.82 -24.55 56.99
CA GLN A 60 0.25 -24.30 57.97
C GLN A 60 1.69 -24.31 57.40
N GLU A 61 1.94 -25.05 56.32
CA GLU A 61 3.24 -25.19 55.66
C GLU A 61 3.17 -24.91 54.14
N LYS A 62 2.08 -24.31 53.65
CA LYS A 62 1.84 -24.08 52.22
C LYS A 62 2.01 -22.61 51.84
N GLN A 63 2.71 -22.35 50.75
CA GLN A 63 2.85 -21.02 50.19
C GLN A 63 1.64 -20.70 49.30
N LEU A 64 1.12 -19.48 49.44
CA LEU A 64 0.05 -18.93 48.59
C LEU A 64 0.60 -17.67 47.92
N VAL A 65 1.07 -17.82 46.68
CA VAL A 65 1.58 -16.73 45.85
C VAL A 65 0.50 -16.25 44.89
N GLY A 66 0.24 -14.95 44.85
CA GLY A 66 -0.68 -14.32 43.89
C GLY A 66 -1.43 -13.12 44.46
N GLN A 67 -2.35 -12.60 43.66
CA GLN A 67 -3.37 -11.65 44.10
C GLN A 67 -4.70 -12.37 44.35
N PHE A 68 -5.45 -11.91 45.35
CA PHE A 68 -6.75 -12.47 45.73
C PHE A 68 -7.80 -11.37 45.87
N LEU A 69 -8.93 -11.56 45.21
CA LEU A 69 -10.05 -10.63 45.22
C LEU A 69 -11.31 -11.37 45.67
N ALA A 70 -11.98 -10.89 46.71
CA ALA A 70 -13.30 -11.40 47.04
C ALA A 70 -14.17 -10.35 47.72
N LYS A 71 -15.50 -10.52 47.74
CA LYS A 71 -16.33 -9.71 48.63
C LYS A 71 -16.00 -10.01 50.09
N ASN A 72 -15.94 -11.28 50.47
CA ASN A 72 -15.53 -11.71 51.79
C ASN A 72 -14.37 -12.70 51.69
N ILE A 73 -13.36 -12.57 52.56
CA ILE A 73 -12.32 -13.59 52.72
C ILE A 73 -12.40 -14.18 54.11
N THR A 74 -12.50 -15.50 54.21
CA THR A 74 -12.69 -16.18 55.50
C THR A 74 -12.03 -17.54 55.61
N SER A 75 -12.01 -18.08 56.84
CA SER A 75 -11.55 -19.44 57.09
C SER A 75 -12.56 -20.29 57.83
N ASN A 76 -12.61 -21.57 57.44
CA ASN A 76 -13.32 -22.63 58.14
C ASN A 76 -12.40 -23.51 59.03
N GLY A 77 -11.12 -23.19 59.12
CA GLY A 77 -10.14 -23.86 59.98
C GLY A 77 -10.26 -23.45 61.46
N SER A 78 -9.61 -24.20 62.34
CA SER A 78 -9.65 -24.03 63.80
C SER A 78 -8.28 -23.68 64.43
N SER A 79 -7.20 -23.74 63.64
CA SER A 79 -5.81 -23.50 64.03
C SER A 79 -5.36 -22.08 63.69
N GLY A 80 -4.49 -21.53 64.55
CA GLY A 80 -3.93 -20.17 64.44
C GLY A 80 -2.77 -20.04 63.44
N LEU A 81 -2.05 -18.90 63.51
CA LEU A 81 -0.94 -18.45 62.63
C LEU A 81 -0.20 -19.57 61.86
N SER A 82 -0.32 -19.57 60.53
CA SER A 82 0.52 -20.38 59.62
C SER A 82 1.98 -19.88 59.59
N LYS A 83 2.94 -20.78 59.38
CA LYS A 83 4.35 -20.43 59.16
C LYS A 83 4.59 -19.85 57.75
N SER A 84 3.75 -20.20 56.80
CA SER A 84 3.83 -19.75 55.42
C SER A 84 2.93 -18.52 55.22
N GLY A 85 3.49 -17.47 54.61
CA GLY A 85 2.77 -16.21 54.39
C GLY A 85 2.03 -16.16 53.06
N PHE A 86 1.00 -15.31 52.99
CA PHE A 86 0.47 -14.83 51.70
C PHE A 86 1.52 -13.96 51.05
N GLN A 87 1.82 -14.19 49.78
CA GLN A 87 2.79 -13.41 49.02
C GLN A 87 2.15 -12.94 47.71
N ASN A 88 2.54 -11.76 47.23
CA ASN A 88 2.24 -11.35 45.86
C ASN A 88 3.29 -11.99 44.91
N TYR A 89 3.39 -11.59 43.65
CA TYR A 89 4.28 -12.14 42.59
C TYR A 89 5.80 -12.07 42.84
N GLN A 90 6.22 -11.95 44.10
CA GLN A 90 7.56 -11.70 44.60
C GLN A 90 8.66 -12.49 43.85
N GLN A 91 8.51 -13.78 43.61
CA GLN A 91 9.59 -14.53 42.95
C GLN A 91 9.25 -14.94 41.50
N SER A 92 8.19 -14.35 40.92
CA SER A 92 7.78 -14.69 39.55
C SER A 92 8.88 -14.32 38.55
N LEU A 93 8.93 -14.99 37.40
CA LEU A 93 9.91 -14.72 36.34
C LEU A 93 9.76 -13.30 35.74
N ARG A 94 8.60 -12.66 35.91
CA ARG A 94 8.36 -11.25 35.57
C ARG A 94 8.69 -10.37 36.78
N GLN A 95 9.65 -9.46 36.61
CA GLN A 95 9.93 -8.41 37.59
C GLN A 95 9.00 -7.23 37.31
N TRP A 96 8.19 -6.84 38.29
CA TRP A 96 7.29 -5.69 38.21
C TRP A 96 7.84 -4.53 39.01
N ASP A 97 7.62 -3.31 38.53
CA ASP A 97 7.91 -2.13 39.33
C ASP A 97 6.89 -2.01 40.47
N ARG A 98 7.32 -1.51 41.64
CA ARG A 98 6.47 -1.41 42.85
C ARG A 98 5.15 -0.68 42.59
N GLU A 99 5.15 0.29 41.67
CA GLU A 99 4.01 1.11 41.29
C GLU A 99 2.99 0.35 40.41
N GLN A 100 3.37 -0.81 39.87
CA GLN A 100 2.53 -1.69 39.05
C GLN A 100 1.87 -2.82 39.87
N ILE A 101 2.17 -2.90 41.18
CA ILE A 101 1.73 -3.98 42.05
C ILE A 101 0.47 -3.54 42.80
N ASP A 102 -0.67 -4.04 42.34
CA ASP A 102 -1.92 -3.93 43.10
C ASP A 102 -1.78 -4.61 44.47
N PRO A 103 -2.60 -4.21 45.46
CA PRO A 103 -2.66 -4.86 46.75
C PRO A 103 -2.78 -6.38 46.60
N ALA A 104 -2.03 -7.12 47.40
CA ALA A 104 -2.02 -8.58 47.32
C ALA A 104 -3.41 -9.17 47.62
N ILE A 105 -4.21 -8.44 48.40
CA ILE A 105 -5.63 -8.72 48.61
C ILE A 105 -6.47 -7.47 48.44
N VAL A 106 -7.61 -7.67 47.79
CA VAL A 106 -8.68 -6.69 47.64
C VAL A 106 -9.98 -7.32 48.15
N SER A 107 -10.51 -6.83 49.27
CA SER A 107 -11.73 -7.39 49.88
C SER A 107 -12.69 -6.32 50.41
N GLU A 108 -13.99 -6.60 50.42
CA GLU A 108 -14.96 -5.75 51.11
C GLU A 108 -14.74 -5.92 52.61
N THR A 109 -14.79 -7.16 53.09
CA THR A 109 -14.50 -7.51 54.47
C THR A 109 -13.52 -8.67 54.56
N ILE A 110 -12.78 -8.73 55.67
CA ILE A 110 -12.04 -9.94 56.06
C ILE A 110 -12.69 -10.48 57.32
N THR A 111 -13.22 -11.70 57.25
CA THR A 111 -13.94 -12.34 58.35
C THR A 111 -13.21 -13.56 58.88
N GLY A 112 -13.30 -13.81 60.18
CA GLY A 112 -12.65 -14.96 60.83
C GLY A 112 -11.33 -14.59 61.50
N SER A 113 -11.15 -15.09 62.72
CA SER A 113 -9.98 -14.75 63.55
C SER A 113 -8.67 -15.20 62.95
N ASP A 114 -8.64 -16.36 62.27
CA ASP A 114 -7.40 -16.95 61.78
C ASP A 114 -6.92 -16.34 60.48
N ILE A 115 -7.85 -15.92 59.60
CA ILE A 115 -7.49 -15.08 58.45
C ILE A 115 -6.93 -13.74 58.91
N ILE A 116 -7.59 -13.05 59.84
CA ILE A 116 -7.08 -11.77 60.37
C ILE A 116 -5.67 -11.95 60.97
N ARG A 117 -5.41 -13.04 61.69
CA ARG A 117 -4.07 -13.39 62.20
C ARG A 117 -3.05 -13.59 61.08
N LEU A 118 -3.42 -14.31 60.03
CA LEU A 118 -2.54 -14.63 58.91
C LEU A 118 -2.12 -13.35 58.16
N TYR A 119 -3.03 -12.40 57.98
CA TYR A 119 -2.69 -11.11 57.35
C TYR A 119 -1.82 -10.22 58.23
N ALA A 120 -1.96 -10.35 59.55
CA ALA A 120 -1.15 -9.65 60.54
C ALA A 120 0.26 -10.27 60.73
N ASN A 121 0.53 -11.45 60.16
CA ASN A 121 1.80 -12.16 60.31
C ASN A 121 2.97 -11.37 59.66
N GLU A 122 4.06 -11.19 60.41
CA GLU A 122 5.28 -10.49 59.93
C GLU A 122 5.88 -11.10 58.65
N GLN A 123 5.73 -12.41 58.45
CA GLN A 123 6.23 -13.14 57.29
C GLN A 123 5.26 -13.14 56.09
N SER A 124 4.02 -12.64 56.26
CA SER A 124 3.09 -12.42 55.15
C SER A 124 3.33 -11.06 54.50
N PHE A 125 2.97 -10.95 53.22
CA PHE A 125 3.01 -9.72 52.43
C PHE A 125 4.39 -9.07 52.36
N LYS A 126 5.39 -9.83 51.89
CA LYS A 126 6.72 -9.29 51.61
C LYS A 126 6.96 -9.16 50.11
N TYR A 127 7.61 -8.08 49.71
CA TYR A 127 8.11 -7.86 48.34
C TYR A 127 9.58 -8.29 48.20
N VAL A 128 10.11 -8.39 46.98
CA VAL A 128 11.44 -8.97 46.66
C VAL A 128 12.55 -8.30 47.44
N ASP A 129 12.42 -6.99 47.63
CA ASP A 129 13.40 -6.15 48.31
C ASP A 129 13.18 -6.05 49.83
N GLY A 130 12.25 -6.85 50.39
CA GLY A 130 11.94 -6.89 51.83
C GLY A 130 10.88 -5.88 52.31
N GLU A 131 10.37 -5.04 51.40
CA GLU A 131 9.28 -4.09 51.64
C GLU A 131 7.95 -4.81 51.96
N ASP A 132 7.08 -4.17 52.74
CA ASP A 132 5.73 -4.69 53.03
C ASP A 132 4.79 -4.45 51.84
N LEU A 133 4.07 -5.50 51.43
CA LEU A 133 2.95 -5.41 50.50
C LEU A 133 1.68 -4.99 51.26
N HIS A 134 0.77 -4.34 50.53
CA HIS A 134 -0.47 -3.82 51.09
C HIS A 134 -1.67 -4.70 50.77
N PHE A 135 -2.73 -4.54 51.55
CA PHE A 135 -4.06 -5.07 51.28
C PHE A 135 -5.09 -3.95 51.32
N TYR A 136 -6.12 -4.06 50.49
CA TYR A 136 -7.29 -3.20 50.50
C TYR A 136 -8.46 -3.90 51.21
N ILE A 137 -9.04 -3.24 52.20
CA ILE A 137 -10.24 -3.69 52.92
C ILE A 137 -11.19 -2.50 53.01
N SER A 138 -12.35 -2.60 52.39
CA SER A 138 -13.34 -1.53 52.41
C SER A 138 -13.91 -1.31 53.83
N ASP A 139 -14.32 -2.41 54.47
CA ASP A 139 -14.89 -2.45 55.81
C ASP A 139 -13.91 -3.10 56.79
N LEU A 140 -13.10 -2.26 57.46
CA LEU A 140 -12.08 -2.71 58.41
C LEU A 140 -12.69 -3.50 59.59
N PRO A 141 -12.00 -4.55 60.10
CA PRO A 141 -12.45 -5.29 61.28
C PRO A 141 -12.66 -4.36 62.48
N THR A 142 -13.73 -4.61 63.24
CA THR A 142 -14.00 -3.84 64.46
C THR A 142 -12.88 -4.05 65.49
N GLU A 143 -12.67 -3.06 66.37
CA GLU A 143 -11.72 -3.15 67.48
C GLU A 143 -11.86 -4.42 68.32
N LYS A 144 -13.12 -4.86 68.52
CA LYS A 144 -13.40 -6.11 69.23
C LYS A 144 -12.91 -7.32 68.45
N GLN A 145 -13.23 -7.42 67.16
CA GLN A 145 -12.77 -8.53 66.31
C GLN A 145 -11.24 -8.58 66.22
N LEU A 146 -10.58 -7.42 66.10
CA LEU A 146 -9.13 -7.34 66.06
C LEU A 146 -8.51 -7.76 67.40
N LYS A 147 -9.09 -7.33 68.52
CA LYS A 147 -8.66 -7.71 69.87
C LYS A 147 -8.86 -9.21 70.14
N ASP A 148 -9.99 -9.76 69.75
CA ASP A 148 -10.31 -11.18 69.94
C ASP A 148 -9.42 -12.05 69.03
N ALA A 149 -9.20 -11.64 67.77
CA ALA A 149 -8.31 -12.33 66.85
C ALA A 149 -6.85 -12.29 67.32
N LEU A 150 -6.33 -11.11 67.70
CA LEU A 150 -4.91 -10.92 68.02
C LEU A 150 -4.58 -11.01 69.52
N GLN A 151 -5.49 -11.55 70.34
CA GLN A 151 -5.37 -11.58 71.81
C GLN A 151 -4.01 -12.11 72.30
N TYR A 152 -3.50 -13.16 71.66
CA TYR A 152 -2.25 -13.82 72.04
C TYR A 152 -1.02 -13.27 71.29
N TYR A 153 -1.23 -12.37 70.32
CA TYR A 153 -0.19 -11.82 69.44
C TYR A 153 -0.34 -10.30 69.26
N PRO A 154 -0.32 -9.51 70.34
CA PRO A 154 -0.58 -8.06 70.27
C PRO A 154 0.46 -7.30 69.43
N GLY A 155 1.69 -7.83 69.29
CA GLY A 155 2.73 -7.24 68.44
C GLY A 155 2.39 -7.26 66.94
N LEU A 156 1.53 -8.17 66.50
CA LEU A 156 1.12 -8.28 65.09
C LEU A 156 0.06 -7.24 64.69
N ARG A 157 -0.56 -6.57 65.66
CA ARG A 157 -1.62 -5.59 65.42
C ARG A 157 -1.14 -4.36 64.64
N GLU A 158 0.09 -3.93 64.91
CA GLU A 158 0.70 -2.82 64.20
C GLU A 158 0.96 -3.17 62.73
N ASN A 159 1.35 -4.43 62.44
CA ASN A 159 1.57 -4.90 61.07
C ASN A 159 0.28 -4.89 60.24
N PHE A 160 -0.83 -5.34 60.83
CA PHE A 160 -2.14 -5.25 60.17
C PHE A 160 -2.46 -3.79 59.82
N SER A 161 -2.27 -2.86 60.75
CA SER A 161 -2.63 -1.45 60.51
C SER A 161 -1.70 -0.76 59.50
N LYS A 162 -0.39 -1.10 59.49
CA LYS A 162 0.61 -0.49 58.59
C LYS A 162 0.48 -0.93 57.13
N ARG A 163 -0.11 -2.09 56.89
CA ARG A 163 -0.24 -2.70 55.55
C ARG A 163 -1.58 -2.39 54.87
N ILE A 164 -2.43 -1.56 55.49
CA ILE A 164 -3.65 -1.08 54.84
C ILE A 164 -3.26 -0.19 53.66
N TYR A 165 -3.85 -0.48 52.51
CA TYR A 165 -3.82 0.38 51.35
C TYR A 165 -4.85 1.50 51.54
N ASN A 166 -4.42 2.76 51.46
CA ASN A 166 -5.22 3.91 51.91
C ASN A 166 -6.01 4.61 50.79
N ASP A 167 -5.91 4.15 49.54
CA ASP A 167 -6.71 4.67 48.42
C ASP A 167 -8.06 3.95 48.29
N SER A 168 -8.92 4.44 47.39
CA SER A 168 -10.25 3.89 47.10
C SER A 168 -10.20 2.68 46.16
N LEU A 169 -11.26 1.87 46.12
CA LEU A 169 -11.42 0.79 45.13
C LEU A 169 -11.28 1.28 43.68
N GLU A 170 -11.71 2.51 43.42
CA GLU A 170 -11.58 3.20 42.13
C GLU A 170 -10.13 3.57 41.75
N SER A 171 -9.12 3.27 42.58
CA SER A 171 -7.72 3.53 42.22
C SER A 171 -7.09 2.38 41.43
N PHE A 172 -7.74 1.22 41.34
CA PHE A 172 -7.24 0.08 40.56
C PHE A 172 -7.55 0.29 39.07
N PRO A 173 -6.54 0.37 38.17
CA PRO A 173 -6.76 0.64 36.76
C PRO A 173 -7.78 -0.31 36.12
N THR A 174 -7.68 -1.60 36.43
CA THR A 174 -8.60 -2.64 35.95
C THR A 174 -10.04 -2.43 36.42
N PHE A 175 -10.26 -1.84 37.59
CA PHE A 175 -11.61 -1.53 38.09
C PHE A 175 -12.14 -0.27 37.42
N VAL A 176 -11.31 0.76 37.24
CA VAL A 176 -11.66 2.00 36.54
C VAL A 176 -12.10 1.70 35.11
N ASP A 177 -11.31 0.91 34.38
CA ASP A 177 -11.57 0.57 32.98
C ASP A 177 -12.87 -0.25 32.81
N ASN A 178 -13.27 -0.98 33.85
CA ASN A 178 -14.49 -1.78 33.89
C ASN A 178 -15.67 -1.07 34.59
N GLY A 179 -15.51 0.20 35.01
CA GLY A 179 -16.57 0.96 35.69
C GLY A 179 -16.97 0.39 37.07
N ILE A 180 -16.03 -0.24 37.77
CA ILE A 180 -16.25 -0.90 39.06
C ILE A 180 -15.85 0.04 40.20
N SER A 181 -16.85 0.45 40.97
CA SER A 181 -16.75 1.26 42.19
C SER A 181 -17.08 0.49 43.47
N ASP A 182 -17.71 -0.68 43.37
CA ASP A 182 -18.05 -1.53 44.52
C ASP A 182 -18.02 -3.05 44.22
N PHE A 183 -18.02 -3.87 45.28
CA PHE A 183 -17.92 -5.32 45.17
C PHE A 183 -19.16 -6.01 44.58
N SER A 184 -20.33 -5.35 44.55
CA SER A 184 -21.52 -5.93 43.91
C SER A 184 -21.42 -5.90 42.38
N GLN A 185 -20.73 -4.89 41.84
CA GLN A 185 -20.48 -4.76 40.40
C GLN A 185 -19.49 -5.80 39.87
N VAL A 186 -18.62 -6.35 40.73
CA VAL A 186 -17.68 -7.44 40.39
C VAL A 186 -18.41 -8.65 39.80
N THR A 187 -19.44 -9.16 40.50
CA THR A 187 -20.23 -10.31 40.03
C THR A 187 -20.91 -10.01 38.70
N SER A 188 -21.56 -8.84 38.58
CA SER A 188 -22.24 -8.44 37.35
C SER A 188 -21.27 -8.30 36.17
N ASN A 189 -20.06 -7.83 36.42
CA ASN A 189 -19.04 -7.70 35.40
C ASN A 189 -18.51 -9.07 34.92
N ILE A 190 -18.21 -9.98 35.86
CA ILE A 190 -17.82 -11.38 35.55
C ILE A 190 -18.89 -12.06 34.69
N GLN A 191 -20.17 -11.91 35.06
CA GLN A 191 -21.30 -12.41 34.28
C GLN A 191 -21.35 -11.82 32.88
N SER A 192 -21.25 -10.50 32.75
CA SER A 192 -21.31 -9.80 31.47
C SER A 192 -20.20 -10.23 30.51
N VAL A 193 -18.98 -10.41 31.04
CA VAL A 193 -17.82 -10.91 30.28
C VAL A 193 -18.01 -12.36 29.82
N SER A 194 -18.47 -13.22 30.71
CA SER A 194 -18.74 -14.63 30.39
C SER A 194 -19.86 -14.80 29.36
N ASP A 195 -20.96 -14.04 29.53
CA ASP A 195 -22.08 -14.02 28.60
C ASP A 195 -21.66 -13.50 27.23
N TYR A 196 -20.77 -12.50 27.18
CA TYR A 196 -20.20 -12.01 25.93
C TYR A 196 -19.45 -13.11 25.18
N TYR A 197 -18.52 -13.84 25.83
CA TYR A 197 -17.81 -14.96 25.21
C TYR A 197 -18.73 -16.07 24.73
N ALA A 198 -19.75 -16.40 25.53
CA ALA A 198 -20.73 -17.40 25.15
C ALA A 198 -21.60 -16.96 23.96
N GLY A 199 -21.86 -15.65 23.85
CA GLY A 199 -22.51 -15.01 22.70
C GLY A 199 -21.58 -14.74 21.52
N LEU A 200 -20.30 -15.12 21.59
CA LEU A 200 -19.42 -15.06 20.42
C LEU A 200 -19.81 -16.12 19.38
N ILE A 201 -20.37 -17.26 19.80
CA ILE A 201 -20.79 -18.36 18.94
C ILE A 201 -22.33 -18.35 18.80
N ASP A 202 -22.83 -18.32 17.56
CA ASP A 202 -24.25 -18.52 17.24
C ASP A 202 -24.57 -20.02 17.10
N THR A 203 -25.79 -20.41 17.44
CA THR A 203 -26.24 -21.77 17.78
C THR A 203 -26.13 -22.86 16.70
N GLU A 204 -25.52 -22.58 15.54
CA GLU A 204 -25.26 -23.56 14.48
C GLU A 204 -23.77 -23.94 14.29
N GLU A 205 -22.81 -23.10 14.70
CA GLU A 205 -21.38 -23.38 14.56
C GLU A 205 -20.77 -23.83 15.90
N ALA A 206 -19.96 -24.88 15.89
CA ALA A 206 -19.30 -25.37 17.11
C ALA A 206 -17.93 -24.70 17.35
N VAL A 207 -17.36 -24.05 16.34
CA VAL A 207 -16.06 -23.37 16.39
C VAL A 207 -16.09 -22.15 15.49
N ILE A 208 -15.59 -21.02 15.99
CA ILE A 208 -15.27 -19.83 15.21
C ILE A 208 -13.81 -19.43 15.47
N TYR A 209 -13.19 -18.78 14.51
CA TYR A 209 -11.78 -18.41 14.63
C TYR A 209 -11.45 -17.22 13.73
N ASN A 210 -10.31 -16.57 14.00
CA ASN A 210 -9.87 -15.41 13.26
C ASN A 210 -9.02 -15.76 12.02
N SER A 211 -8.58 -14.75 11.28
CA SER A 211 -7.84 -14.95 10.02
C SER A 211 -6.46 -15.57 10.23
N ALA A 212 -5.92 -15.59 11.44
CA ALA A 212 -4.65 -16.25 11.74
C ALA A 212 -4.76 -17.77 11.83
N VAL A 213 -5.98 -18.28 12.04
CA VAL A 213 -6.30 -19.70 12.03
C VAL A 213 -6.73 -20.11 10.61
N GLN A 214 -6.06 -21.13 10.07
CA GLN A 214 -6.38 -21.74 8.78
C GLN A 214 -7.67 -22.56 8.87
N SER A 215 -7.78 -23.37 9.92
CA SER A 215 -8.98 -24.16 10.22
C SER A 215 -9.02 -24.50 11.70
N ALA A 216 -10.21 -24.58 12.29
CA ALA A 216 -10.39 -25.17 13.60
C ALA A 216 -11.68 -25.99 13.65
N GLU A 217 -11.66 -27.10 14.37
CA GLU A 217 -12.79 -28.01 14.46
C GLU A 217 -12.89 -28.72 15.81
N ILE A 218 -14.12 -29.15 16.11
CA ILE A 218 -14.47 -30.04 17.22
C ILE A 218 -15.49 -31.08 16.71
N ASN A 219 -15.35 -32.32 17.14
CA ASN A 219 -16.25 -33.40 16.71
C ASN A 219 -17.51 -33.51 17.58
N THR A 220 -18.61 -32.97 17.08
CA THR A 220 -19.92 -32.95 17.75
C THR A 220 -20.80 -34.15 17.41
N ALA A 221 -20.51 -34.91 16.35
CA ALA A 221 -21.41 -35.93 15.82
C ALA A 221 -21.11 -37.36 16.28
N LYS A 222 -19.84 -37.71 16.46
CA LYS A 222 -19.42 -39.08 16.79
C LYS A 222 -18.42 -39.08 17.93
N LYS A 223 -18.60 -40.06 18.82
CA LYS A 223 -17.64 -40.36 19.88
C LYS A 223 -16.22 -40.52 19.30
N VAL A 224 -15.30 -39.71 19.81
CA VAL A 224 -13.86 -39.85 19.60
C VAL A 224 -13.28 -40.65 20.76
N VAL A 225 -12.41 -41.61 20.47
CA VAL A 225 -11.77 -42.46 21.47
C VAL A 225 -10.26 -42.32 21.32
N ASN A 226 -9.59 -41.87 22.38
CA ASN A 226 -8.14 -41.88 22.44
C ASN A 226 -7.63 -43.34 22.48
N PRO A 227 -6.87 -43.81 21.48
CA PRO A 227 -6.41 -45.20 21.42
C PRO A 227 -5.40 -45.54 22.51
N ASN A 228 -4.77 -44.53 23.13
CA ASN A 228 -3.81 -44.71 24.21
C ASN A 228 -4.49 -44.87 25.59
N ASP A 229 -5.81 -44.62 25.69
CA ASP A 229 -6.57 -44.82 26.93
C ASP A 229 -7.24 -46.20 26.95
N TRP A 230 -6.82 -47.05 27.89
CA TRP A 230 -7.25 -48.45 28.03
C TRP A 230 -8.75 -48.68 28.38
N GLY A 231 -9.59 -47.65 28.32
CA GLY A 231 -11.01 -47.69 28.70
C GLY A 231 -12.02 -47.49 27.57
N GLY A 232 -11.59 -47.14 26.35
CA GLY A 232 -12.52 -46.78 25.27
C GLY A 232 -13.41 -45.58 25.62
N GLN A 233 -12.92 -44.70 26.48
CA GLN A 233 -13.59 -43.49 27.00
C GLN A 233 -13.75 -42.46 25.88
N SER A 234 -14.68 -41.52 26.05
CA SER A 234 -14.82 -40.42 25.07
C SER A 234 -13.80 -39.33 25.36
N SER A 235 -13.25 -38.73 24.31
CA SER A 235 -12.36 -37.57 24.36
C SER A 235 -13.01 -36.37 23.66
N ILE A 236 -12.89 -35.18 24.25
CA ILE A 236 -13.21 -33.93 23.55
C ILE A 236 -11.95 -33.50 22.82
N GLN A 237 -11.95 -33.56 21.49
CA GLN A 237 -10.80 -33.18 20.69
C GLN A 237 -11.06 -31.87 19.95
N ILE A 238 -10.19 -30.89 20.19
CA ILE A 238 -10.16 -29.59 19.54
C ILE A 238 -8.91 -29.55 18.67
N ASN A 239 -9.08 -29.36 17.36
CA ASN A 239 -7.96 -29.21 16.44
C ASN A 239 -7.94 -27.77 15.93
N VAL A 240 -6.79 -27.10 16.02
CA VAL A 240 -6.58 -25.73 15.57
C VAL A 240 -5.36 -25.68 14.66
N ALA A 241 -5.57 -25.48 13.37
CA ALA A 241 -4.50 -25.26 12.39
C ALA A 241 -4.26 -23.77 12.22
N LEU A 242 -3.04 -23.33 12.49
CA LEU A 242 -2.61 -21.96 12.20
C LEU A 242 -2.22 -21.84 10.72
N LYS A 243 -2.30 -20.63 10.17
CA LYS A 243 -1.70 -20.32 8.87
C LYS A 243 -0.18 -20.36 8.97
N LYS A 244 0.48 -20.95 7.97
CA LYS A 244 1.95 -21.04 7.95
C LYS A 244 2.57 -19.64 7.93
N GLY A 245 3.51 -19.38 8.84
CA GLY A 245 4.22 -18.11 8.92
C GLY A 245 3.38 -16.94 9.43
N VAL A 246 2.20 -17.20 10.01
CA VAL A 246 1.38 -16.15 10.61
C VAL A 246 2.11 -15.49 11.78
N THR A 247 2.11 -14.16 11.80
CA THR A 247 2.65 -13.36 12.90
C THR A 247 1.56 -12.72 13.75
N ALA A 248 0.32 -12.72 13.26
CA ALA A 248 -0.84 -12.27 14.00
C ALA A 248 -1.25 -13.30 15.08
N GLN A 249 -1.86 -12.79 16.14
CA GLN A 249 -2.35 -13.58 17.26
C GLN A 249 -3.47 -14.52 16.79
N ALA A 250 -3.31 -15.83 16.95
CA ALA A 250 -4.36 -16.80 16.61
C ALA A 250 -5.44 -16.82 17.70
N VAL A 251 -6.71 -16.83 17.29
CA VAL A 251 -7.87 -16.90 18.20
C VAL A 251 -8.87 -17.93 17.69
N ALA A 252 -9.27 -18.86 18.55
CA ALA A 252 -10.32 -19.82 18.32
C ALA A 252 -11.29 -19.84 19.51
N ILE A 253 -12.58 -19.91 19.24
CA ILE A 253 -13.64 -20.01 20.23
C ILE A 253 -14.39 -21.29 19.92
N VAL A 254 -14.60 -22.12 20.93
CA VAL A 254 -15.12 -23.47 20.81
C VAL A 254 -16.28 -23.65 21.77
N ASP A 255 -17.42 -24.13 21.25
CA ASP A 255 -18.58 -24.49 22.06
C ASP A 255 -18.56 -25.99 22.38
N ILE A 256 -18.61 -26.31 23.67
CA ILE A 256 -18.76 -27.68 24.18
C ILE A 256 -20.10 -27.77 24.89
N ASP A 257 -21.04 -28.48 24.28
CA ASP A 257 -22.39 -28.65 24.80
C ASP A 257 -22.56 -30.01 25.50
N GLY A 258 -22.79 -29.97 26.82
CA GLY A 258 -23.08 -31.14 27.66
C GLY A 258 -24.39 -31.87 27.32
N ARG A 259 -25.21 -31.35 26.40
CA ARG A 259 -26.34 -32.09 25.81
C ARG A 259 -25.87 -33.15 24.80
N ILE A 260 -24.64 -33.07 24.31
CA ILE A 260 -24.01 -34.09 23.48
C ILE A 260 -23.47 -35.22 24.38
N ASP A 261 -24.04 -36.43 24.24
CA ASP A 261 -23.76 -37.57 25.13
C ASP A 261 -22.25 -37.88 25.26
N HIS A 262 -21.49 -37.80 24.17
CA HIS A 262 -20.05 -38.11 24.22
C HIS A 262 -19.18 -36.96 24.71
N PHE A 263 -19.68 -35.72 24.77
CA PHE A 263 -19.00 -34.62 25.49
C PHE A 263 -19.28 -34.70 26.98
N LYS A 264 -20.55 -34.91 27.36
CA LYS A 264 -20.96 -35.09 28.74
C LYS A 264 -20.20 -36.20 29.46
N ASN A 265 -19.94 -37.30 28.75
CA ASN A 265 -19.24 -38.47 29.28
C ASN A 265 -17.75 -38.50 28.92
N ALA A 266 -17.20 -37.40 28.40
CA ALA A 266 -15.78 -37.34 28.10
C ALA A 266 -14.95 -37.41 29.38
N GLN A 267 -13.80 -38.08 29.30
CA GLN A 267 -12.85 -38.17 30.43
C GLN A 267 -11.59 -37.34 30.22
N ASP A 268 -11.35 -36.90 28.99
CA ASP A 268 -10.24 -36.05 28.64
C ASP A 268 -10.62 -35.03 27.56
N ILE A 269 -9.84 -33.96 27.50
CA ILE A 269 -9.82 -32.96 26.46
C ILE A 269 -8.41 -32.91 25.84
N SER A 270 -8.39 -32.92 24.52
CA SER A 270 -7.21 -32.90 23.66
C SER A 270 -7.22 -31.64 22.81
N ILE A 271 -6.18 -30.81 22.90
CA ILE A 271 -6.02 -29.64 22.02
C ILE A 271 -4.80 -29.85 21.13
N ASN A 272 -5.02 -29.88 19.82
CA ASN A 272 -3.97 -30.08 18.83
C ASN A 272 -3.75 -28.78 18.04
N TYR A 273 -2.63 -28.11 18.27
CA TYR A 273 -2.21 -26.96 17.49
C TYR A 273 -1.32 -27.43 16.35
N THR A 274 -1.75 -27.26 15.10
CA THR A 274 -0.93 -27.63 13.94
C THR A 274 -0.42 -26.39 13.22
N ASN A 275 0.76 -26.49 12.59
CA ASN A 275 1.50 -25.34 12.06
C ASN A 275 1.88 -24.32 13.13
N TYR A 276 2.14 -24.80 14.36
CA TYR A 276 2.46 -23.94 15.50
C TYR A 276 3.83 -24.31 16.07
N ASP A 277 4.70 -23.31 16.18
CA ASP A 277 5.98 -23.40 16.85
C ASP A 277 5.97 -22.52 18.11
N PRO A 278 5.94 -23.11 19.32
CA PRO A 278 5.86 -22.37 20.57
C PRO A 278 7.11 -21.55 20.91
N ASP A 279 8.23 -21.75 20.20
CA ASP A 279 9.45 -20.95 20.39
C ASP A 279 9.46 -19.67 19.55
N THR A 280 8.71 -19.63 18.44
CA THR A 280 8.79 -18.55 17.45
C THR A 280 7.46 -17.85 17.15
N MET A 281 6.33 -18.44 17.53
CA MET A 281 4.99 -17.90 17.27
C MET A 281 4.29 -17.49 18.57
N LEU A 282 3.33 -16.56 18.45
CA LEU A 282 2.48 -16.17 19.57
C LEU A 282 1.56 -17.33 19.98
N PRO A 283 1.35 -17.58 21.30
CA PRO A 283 0.50 -18.67 21.76
C PRO A 283 -0.95 -18.47 21.31
N PRO A 284 -1.64 -19.46 20.72
CA PRO A 284 -3.03 -19.27 20.29
C PRO A 284 -3.98 -19.04 21.47
N TYR A 285 -4.88 -18.08 21.36
CA TYR A 285 -6.01 -17.93 22.28
C TYR A 285 -7.08 -18.94 21.96
N VAL A 286 -7.45 -19.76 22.93
CA VAL A 286 -8.55 -20.72 22.80
C VAL A 286 -9.56 -20.46 23.91
N ILE A 287 -10.74 -20.00 23.52
CA ILE A 287 -11.87 -19.77 24.43
C ILE A 287 -12.81 -20.95 24.31
N ILE A 288 -12.96 -21.70 25.40
CA ILE A 288 -13.76 -22.92 25.47
C ILE A 288 -15.01 -22.63 26.28
N ASN A 289 -16.14 -22.51 25.61
CA ASN A 289 -17.44 -22.31 26.23
C ASN A 289 -18.08 -23.65 26.58
N TYR A 290 -18.09 -23.98 27.86
CA TYR A 290 -18.87 -25.10 28.40
C TYR A 290 -20.31 -24.64 28.62
N LYS A 291 -21.25 -25.47 28.15
CA LYS A 291 -22.69 -25.24 28.27
C LYS A 291 -23.40 -26.52 28.72
N HIS A 292 -24.42 -26.40 29.54
CA HIS A 292 -25.30 -27.48 29.99
C HIS A 292 -24.59 -28.68 30.66
N PHE A 293 -23.53 -28.44 31.43
CA PHE A 293 -22.91 -29.49 32.23
C PHE A 293 -23.56 -29.60 33.62
N PRO A 294 -24.30 -30.69 33.93
CA PRO A 294 -24.93 -30.85 35.25
C PRO A 294 -23.91 -31.06 36.37
N SER A 295 -22.71 -31.55 36.03
CA SER A 295 -21.54 -31.57 36.90
C SER A 295 -20.31 -31.72 36.02
N PHE A 296 -19.32 -30.85 36.16
CA PHE A 296 -18.03 -31.03 35.50
C PHE A 296 -17.28 -32.17 36.22
N ASN A 297 -17.20 -33.35 35.62
CA ASN A 297 -16.71 -34.56 36.28
C ASN A 297 -15.62 -35.27 35.45
N PHE A 298 -14.50 -34.60 35.22
CA PHE A 298 -13.27 -35.25 34.77
C PHE A 298 -12.65 -36.03 35.94
N SER A 299 -13.09 -37.26 36.12
CA SER A 299 -12.67 -38.15 37.22
C SER A 299 -11.52 -39.10 36.84
N GLY A 300 -10.94 -38.95 35.65
CA GLY A 300 -9.82 -39.76 35.16
C GLY A 300 -8.47 -39.32 35.74
N SER A 301 -7.45 -40.19 35.65
CA SER A 301 -6.08 -39.88 36.07
C SER A 301 -5.41 -38.80 35.21
N THR A 302 -5.82 -38.69 33.95
CA THR A 302 -5.25 -37.82 32.91
C THR A 302 -6.41 -37.21 32.10
N PHE A 303 -6.69 -35.91 32.22
CA PHE A 303 -7.86 -35.32 31.53
C PHE A 303 -7.60 -34.10 30.64
N PHE A 304 -6.43 -33.46 30.69
CA PHE A 304 -6.13 -32.32 29.82
C PHE A 304 -4.77 -32.50 29.14
N HIS A 305 -4.72 -32.41 27.82
CA HIS A 305 -3.46 -32.39 27.06
C HIS A 305 -3.52 -31.43 25.89
N ALA A 306 -2.37 -30.82 25.60
CA ALA A 306 -2.19 -29.92 24.48
C ALA A 306 -0.88 -30.23 23.76
N THR A 307 -0.92 -30.30 22.43
CA THR A 307 0.22 -30.69 21.61
C THR A 307 0.39 -29.71 20.46
N ALA A 308 1.62 -29.26 20.22
CA ALA A 308 1.99 -28.47 19.05
C ALA A 308 2.65 -29.36 18.00
N TYR A 309 2.20 -29.25 16.76
CA TYR A 309 2.74 -29.97 15.62
C TYR A 309 3.40 -28.97 14.66
N PRO A 310 4.64 -29.26 14.19
CA PRO A 310 5.38 -28.35 13.32
C PRO A 310 4.74 -28.21 11.93
N ASN A 311 5.20 -27.24 11.14
CA ASN A 311 4.72 -27.05 9.76
C ASN A 311 5.00 -28.27 8.88
N LEU A 312 4.01 -28.69 8.07
CA LEU A 312 4.24 -29.69 7.02
C LEU A 312 5.14 -29.12 5.90
N PRO A 313 5.95 -29.94 5.22
CA PRO A 313 6.80 -29.52 4.10
C PRO A 313 6.00 -28.94 2.91
N GLY A 314 6.56 -27.90 2.27
CA GLY A 314 5.97 -27.29 1.07
C GLY A 314 4.57 -26.72 1.32
N ASP A 315 3.65 -26.97 0.39
CA ASP A 315 2.26 -26.50 0.44
C ASP A 315 1.31 -27.53 1.07
N GLU A 316 1.82 -28.59 1.71
CA GLU A 316 0.95 -29.57 2.38
C GLU A 316 0.25 -28.94 3.60
N GLU A 317 -1.01 -29.30 3.84
CA GLU A 317 -1.80 -28.86 4.99
C GLU A 317 -2.25 -30.05 5.85
N TYR A 318 -2.37 -29.82 7.16
CA TYR A 318 -2.97 -30.79 8.07
C TYR A 318 -4.43 -30.99 7.70
N LYS A 319 -4.83 -32.26 7.63
CA LYS A 319 -6.22 -32.64 7.40
C LYS A 319 -6.82 -33.08 8.71
N PHE A 320 -7.88 -32.41 9.09
CA PHE A 320 -8.69 -32.82 10.21
C PHE A 320 -9.85 -33.69 9.72
N GLU A 321 -10.33 -34.57 10.59
CA GLU A 321 -11.29 -35.62 10.25
C GLU A 321 -12.74 -35.20 10.57
N GLY A 322 -12.94 -34.01 11.12
CA GLY A 322 -14.25 -33.45 11.46
C GLY A 322 -15.08 -34.41 12.30
N ASN A 323 -16.32 -34.62 11.85
CA ASN A 323 -17.33 -35.42 12.53
C ASN A 323 -17.21 -36.95 12.30
N ASN A 324 -16.02 -37.43 11.92
CA ASN A 324 -15.81 -38.85 11.59
C ASN A 324 -15.57 -39.76 12.80
N GLY A 325 -15.32 -39.23 14.00
CA GLY A 325 -15.02 -40.03 15.20
C GLY A 325 -13.58 -40.54 15.26
N ILE A 326 -12.67 -39.94 14.48
CA ILE A 326 -11.27 -40.36 14.38
C ILE A 326 -10.42 -39.48 15.29
N PHE A 327 -9.59 -40.10 16.11
CA PHE A 327 -8.62 -39.41 16.96
C PHE A 327 -7.45 -38.90 16.11
N PHE A 328 -7.04 -37.65 16.32
CA PHE A 328 -5.93 -37.07 15.57
C PHE A 328 -4.60 -37.48 16.20
N GLU A 329 -3.77 -38.18 15.45
CA GLU A 329 -2.41 -38.57 15.89
C GLU A 329 -1.32 -37.68 15.27
N GLY A 330 -1.63 -36.92 14.22
CA GLY A 330 -0.71 -36.02 13.51
C GLY A 330 0.30 -36.74 12.60
N LYS A 331 0.54 -36.19 11.39
CA LYS A 331 1.43 -36.79 10.36
C LYS A 331 2.94 -36.78 10.74
N TYR A 332 3.32 -36.05 11.79
CA TYR A 332 4.68 -35.95 12.36
C TYR A 332 4.65 -35.99 13.90
N ALA A 333 3.93 -36.95 14.46
CA ALA A 333 3.78 -37.11 15.91
C ALA A 333 5.12 -37.24 16.66
N ASP A 334 6.15 -37.77 16.00
CA ASP A 334 7.51 -37.92 16.52
C ASP A 334 8.25 -36.59 16.71
N GLN A 335 7.83 -35.54 16.01
CA GLN A 335 8.37 -34.18 16.10
C GLN A 335 7.44 -33.22 16.85
N ALA A 336 6.32 -33.74 17.38
CA ALA A 336 5.37 -32.94 18.11
C ALA A 336 5.98 -32.45 19.44
N VAL A 337 5.70 -31.19 19.79
CA VAL A 337 6.07 -30.62 21.08
C VAL A 337 4.87 -30.82 22.02
N PRO A 338 4.99 -31.70 23.03
CA PRO A 338 3.91 -31.94 23.99
C PRO A 338 3.85 -30.77 24.98
N LEU A 339 3.04 -29.77 24.67
CA LEU A 339 2.94 -28.54 25.46
C LEU A 339 2.42 -28.85 26.87
N ILE A 340 1.44 -29.76 26.97
CA ILE A 340 0.89 -30.24 28.23
C ILE A 340 0.78 -31.76 28.17
N LYS A 341 1.48 -32.44 29.08
CA LYS A 341 1.40 -33.90 29.26
C LYS A 341 0.49 -34.22 30.42
N SER A 342 -0.51 -35.05 30.16
CA SER A 342 -1.61 -35.31 31.09
C SER A 342 -1.25 -36.25 32.24
N ASP A 343 -0.09 -36.89 32.23
CA ASP A 343 0.32 -37.99 33.15
C ASP A 343 1.16 -37.54 34.35
N SER A 344 1.30 -36.24 34.60
CA SER A 344 2.14 -35.70 35.68
C SER A 344 1.48 -34.54 36.43
N HIS A 345 1.60 -34.53 37.75
CA HIS A 345 1.30 -33.36 38.61
C HIS A 345 2.34 -32.24 38.51
N THR A 346 3.41 -32.46 37.76
CA THR A 346 4.51 -31.51 37.57
C THR A 346 4.79 -31.30 36.09
N ILE A 347 5.09 -30.05 35.74
CA ILE A 347 5.55 -29.68 34.40
C ILE A 347 7.07 -29.85 34.37
N SER A 348 7.61 -30.50 33.34
CA SER A 348 9.07 -30.64 33.19
C SER A 348 9.72 -29.28 32.98
N GLU A 349 10.93 -29.07 33.53
CA GLU A 349 11.64 -27.78 33.42
C GLU A 349 11.77 -27.28 31.98
N GLU A 350 11.96 -28.19 31.01
CA GLU A 350 12.05 -27.86 29.58
C GLU A 350 10.76 -27.29 28.99
N LEU A 351 9.60 -27.70 29.51
CA LEU A 351 8.29 -27.31 29.00
C LEU A 351 7.63 -26.20 29.81
N LYS A 352 8.17 -25.85 31.00
CA LYS A 352 7.56 -24.88 31.93
C LYS A 352 7.21 -23.55 31.25
N ASP A 353 8.17 -22.92 30.59
CA ASP A 353 7.96 -21.62 29.93
C ASP A 353 6.86 -21.68 28.85
N LYS A 354 6.92 -22.69 27.99
CA LYS A 354 5.91 -22.93 26.94
C LYS A 354 4.52 -23.20 27.51
N THR A 355 4.46 -23.99 28.58
CA THR A 355 3.22 -24.36 29.26
C THR A 355 2.57 -23.15 29.91
N TYR A 356 3.33 -22.33 30.63
CA TYR A 356 2.81 -21.13 31.28
C TYR A 356 2.35 -20.09 30.25
N LYS A 357 3.08 -19.89 29.16
CA LYS A 357 2.63 -19.04 28.04
C LYS A 357 1.28 -19.48 27.48
N ILE A 358 1.06 -20.77 27.29
CA ILE A 358 -0.22 -21.29 26.79
C ILE A 358 -1.32 -21.19 27.85
N ALA A 359 -0.99 -21.39 29.13
CA ALA A 359 -1.94 -21.28 30.22
C ALA A 359 -2.64 -19.92 30.26
N THR A 360 -1.92 -18.84 29.98
CA THR A 360 -2.51 -17.49 29.97
C THR A 360 -3.47 -17.27 28.79
N HIS A 361 -3.38 -18.08 27.73
CA HIS A 361 -4.15 -17.92 26.50
C HIS A 361 -5.35 -18.88 26.39
N LEU A 362 -5.53 -19.76 27.37
CA LEU A 362 -6.61 -20.73 27.41
C LEU A 362 -7.69 -20.27 28.39
N VAL A 363 -8.91 -20.04 27.90
CA VAL A 363 -10.04 -19.55 28.70
C VAL A 363 -11.12 -20.62 28.75
N HIS A 364 -11.39 -21.16 29.94
CA HIS A 364 -12.46 -22.10 30.20
C HIS A 364 -13.67 -21.37 30.76
N ASN A 365 -14.66 -21.13 29.91
CA ASN A 365 -15.85 -20.35 30.21
C ASN A 365 -17.05 -21.25 30.51
N PHE A 366 -17.39 -21.39 31.78
CA PHE A 366 -18.54 -22.14 32.30
C PHE A 366 -19.74 -21.20 32.45
N ASN A 367 -20.38 -20.86 31.33
CA ASN A 367 -21.31 -19.75 31.29
C ASN A 367 -22.67 -20.06 31.95
N ASP A 368 -23.19 -21.28 31.85
CA ASP A 368 -24.57 -21.62 32.26
C ASP A 368 -24.65 -22.62 33.42
N GLU A 369 -23.52 -22.96 34.03
CA GLU A 369 -23.44 -23.80 35.22
C GLU A 369 -23.85 -23.01 36.48
N GLU A 370 -24.84 -23.54 37.22
CA GLU A 370 -25.50 -22.79 38.32
C GLU A 370 -25.23 -23.35 39.73
N GLU A 371 -24.58 -24.52 39.86
CA GLU A 371 -24.36 -25.18 41.17
C GLU A 371 -22.90 -25.07 41.67
N GLU A 372 -22.09 -26.09 41.41
CA GLU A 372 -20.69 -26.17 41.82
C GLU A 372 -19.82 -26.75 40.70
N ILE A 373 -18.61 -26.23 40.56
CA ILE A 373 -17.56 -26.77 39.68
C ILE A 373 -16.47 -27.36 40.57
N LYS A 374 -16.17 -28.65 40.36
CA LYS A 374 -15.17 -29.43 41.11
C LYS A 374 -14.16 -30.07 40.18
N PHE A 375 -12.88 -29.87 40.44
CA PHE A 375 -11.78 -30.52 39.72
C PHE A 375 -11.30 -31.76 40.48
N ARG A 376 -11.97 -32.91 40.26
CA ARG A 376 -11.82 -34.12 41.12
C ARG A 376 -10.65 -35.04 40.77
N SER A 377 -9.89 -34.77 39.72
CA SER A 377 -8.81 -35.66 39.27
C SER A 377 -7.60 -35.63 40.21
N ASN A 378 -7.21 -36.77 40.75
CA ASN A 378 -6.09 -36.89 41.67
C ASN A 378 -4.71 -37.01 40.98
N ALA A 379 -4.63 -36.94 39.65
CA ALA A 379 -3.38 -37.14 38.89
C ALA A 379 -3.08 -36.10 37.78
N SER A 380 -3.95 -35.10 37.61
CA SER A 380 -3.87 -34.15 36.50
C SER A 380 -3.79 -32.69 36.93
N ILE A 381 -3.32 -31.88 36.00
CA ILE A 381 -3.30 -30.42 36.07
C ILE A 381 -4.37 -29.86 35.12
N PHE A 382 -5.30 -29.06 35.65
CA PHE A 382 -6.14 -28.16 34.88
C PHE A 382 -5.34 -26.89 34.59
N ILE A 383 -5.28 -26.43 33.36
CA ILE A 383 -4.45 -25.28 32.97
C ILE A 383 -5.35 -24.27 32.27
N GLY A 384 -5.21 -22.99 32.59
CA GLY A 384 -5.98 -21.92 31.96
C GLY A 384 -6.68 -21.00 32.95
N THR A 385 -7.42 -20.04 32.40
CA THR A 385 -8.35 -19.20 33.16
C THR A 385 -9.70 -19.87 33.26
N VAL A 386 -10.17 -20.14 34.48
CA VAL A 386 -11.53 -20.63 34.75
C VAL A 386 -12.45 -19.45 34.99
N LEU A 387 -13.48 -19.30 34.16
CA LEU A 387 -14.52 -18.29 34.29
C LEU A 387 -15.85 -18.99 34.60
N ALA A 388 -16.33 -18.83 35.84
CA ALA A 388 -17.52 -19.47 36.39
C ALA A 388 -18.49 -18.40 36.96
N PRO A 389 -19.12 -17.57 36.10
CA PRO A 389 -19.97 -16.45 36.53
C PRO A 389 -21.15 -16.85 37.41
N ARG A 390 -21.61 -18.10 37.31
CA ARG A 390 -22.87 -18.57 37.90
C ARG A 390 -22.74 -19.74 38.87
N ALA A 391 -21.52 -20.26 39.08
CA ALA A 391 -21.26 -21.41 39.93
C ALA A 391 -20.18 -21.12 40.97
N SER A 392 -20.26 -21.81 42.12
CA SER A 392 -19.16 -21.83 43.08
C SER A 392 -18.04 -22.77 42.62
N VAL A 393 -16.79 -22.43 42.90
CA VAL A 393 -15.63 -23.25 42.49
C VAL A 393 -14.96 -23.87 43.71
N ILE A 394 -14.73 -25.18 43.66
CA ILE A 394 -14.11 -25.93 44.76
C ILE A 394 -12.77 -26.52 44.29
N LEU A 395 -11.70 -26.06 44.93
CA LEU A 395 -10.31 -26.44 44.71
C LEU A 395 -9.78 -27.15 45.97
N ASP A 396 -9.59 -28.46 45.89
CA ASP A 396 -9.06 -29.28 46.99
C ASP A 396 -7.63 -29.72 46.65
N ASP A 397 -6.68 -29.51 47.57
CA ASP A 397 -5.26 -29.86 47.36
C ASP A 397 -5.00 -31.38 47.35
N THR A 398 -5.97 -32.17 47.80
CA THR A 398 -5.98 -33.64 47.66
C THR A 398 -6.57 -34.10 46.32
N GLN A 399 -7.15 -33.18 45.56
CA GLN A 399 -7.72 -33.37 44.23
C GLN A 399 -6.95 -32.48 43.23
N GLY A 400 -7.37 -32.38 41.97
CA GLY A 400 -6.53 -31.90 40.87
C GLY A 400 -6.00 -30.48 41.06
N ARG A 401 -4.87 -30.17 40.42
CA ARG A 401 -4.26 -28.84 40.51
C ARG A 401 -4.80 -27.94 39.41
N VAL A 402 -5.16 -26.69 39.72
CA VAL A 402 -5.49 -25.66 38.73
C VAL A 402 -4.30 -24.70 38.62
N LEU A 403 -3.76 -24.53 37.42
CA LEU A 403 -2.72 -23.55 37.11
C LEU A 403 -3.33 -22.44 36.24
N GLY A 404 -3.30 -21.22 36.74
CA GLY A 404 -3.91 -20.04 36.12
C GLY A 404 -4.90 -19.35 37.05
N SER A 405 -5.74 -18.49 36.48
CA SER A 405 -6.70 -17.68 37.22
C SER A 405 -8.04 -18.40 37.38
N VAL A 406 -8.66 -18.30 38.56
CA VAL A 406 -10.02 -18.81 38.81
C VAL A 406 -10.92 -17.65 39.22
N ILE A 407 -11.94 -17.42 38.40
CA ILE A 407 -12.86 -16.30 38.50
C ILE A 407 -14.27 -16.87 38.65
N SER A 408 -14.91 -16.63 39.79
CA SER A 408 -16.27 -17.04 40.08
C SER A 408 -17.14 -15.84 40.43
N GLY A 409 -18.38 -15.82 39.95
CA GLY A 409 -19.38 -14.84 40.41
C GLY A 409 -19.90 -15.11 41.83
N TYR A 410 -19.60 -16.28 42.38
CA TYR A 410 -20.08 -16.81 43.67
C TYR A 410 -18.88 -17.11 44.60
N ASP A 411 -18.93 -18.21 45.34
CA ASP A 411 -17.94 -18.59 46.34
C ASP A 411 -16.81 -19.42 45.72
N ILE A 412 -15.59 -19.23 46.23
CA ILE A 412 -14.44 -20.09 45.93
C ILE A 412 -13.99 -20.76 47.22
N HIS A 413 -13.91 -22.09 47.23
CA HIS A 413 -13.31 -22.85 48.33
C HIS A 413 -11.96 -23.38 47.89
N THR A 414 -10.88 -22.98 48.56
CA THR A 414 -9.53 -23.41 48.15
C THR A 414 -8.59 -23.69 49.32
N ASN A 415 -7.82 -24.77 49.18
CA ASN A 415 -6.63 -25.07 50.00
C ASN A 415 -5.38 -25.32 49.15
N MET A 416 -5.48 -24.99 47.86
CA MET A 416 -4.50 -25.30 46.85
C MET A 416 -3.28 -24.38 47.03
N PRO A 417 -2.07 -24.94 47.25
CA PRO A 417 -0.85 -24.14 47.26
C PRO A 417 -0.56 -23.62 45.86
N VAL A 418 -0.15 -22.35 45.79
CA VAL A 418 0.33 -21.72 44.55
C VAL A 418 1.78 -21.37 44.79
N SER A 419 2.69 -22.06 44.10
CA SER A 419 4.10 -21.74 44.16
C SER A 419 4.40 -20.45 43.39
N THR A 420 5.57 -19.89 43.67
CA THR A 420 6.16 -18.81 42.89
C THR A 420 6.08 -19.05 41.38
N GLU A 421 6.53 -20.22 40.95
CA GLU A 421 6.68 -20.55 39.54
C GLU A 421 5.32 -20.65 38.87
N GLU A 422 4.32 -21.16 39.59
CA GLU A 422 2.96 -21.35 39.10
C GLU A 422 2.18 -20.04 39.01
N SER A 423 2.55 -19.04 39.82
CA SER A 423 1.98 -17.69 39.71
C SER A 423 2.29 -16.99 38.38
N THR A 424 3.24 -17.53 37.59
CA THR A 424 3.55 -17.00 36.24
C THR A 424 2.52 -17.38 35.18
N GLY A 425 1.66 -18.38 35.44
CA GLY A 425 0.60 -18.80 34.52
C GLY A 425 -0.70 -17.98 34.62
N MET A 426 -0.68 -16.81 35.27
CA MET A 426 -1.84 -15.91 35.36
C MET A 426 -2.20 -15.29 34.01
N PHE A 427 -3.47 -14.98 33.79
CA PHE A 427 -3.91 -14.31 32.57
C PHE A 427 -3.24 -12.93 32.42
N ASP A 428 -2.63 -12.65 31.28
CA ASP A 428 -2.16 -11.29 30.97
C ASP A 428 -3.05 -10.69 29.89
N TYR A 429 -3.76 -9.63 30.24
CA TYR A 429 -4.66 -8.95 29.30
C TYR A 429 -3.91 -8.04 28.34
N ASP A 430 -2.70 -7.59 28.68
CA ASP A 430 -1.87 -6.79 27.78
C ASP A 430 -1.46 -7.62 26.55
N ASP A 431 -1.45 -8.95 26.70
CA ASP A 431 -1.15 -9.92 25.65
C ASP A 431 -2.42 -10.42 24.92
N PHE A 432 -3.62 -9.91 25.23
CA PHE A 432 -4.86 -10.40 24.63
C PHE A 432 -5.22 -9.71 23.30
N PRO A 433 -5.66 -10.48 22.27
CA PRO A 433 -6.02 -9.97 20.95
C PRO A 433 -7.16 -8.95 21.02
N GLY A 434 -7.05 -7.86 20.25
CA GLY A 434 -8.10 -6.85 20.17
C GLY A 434 -9.39 -7.41 19.58
N LEU A 435 -10.52 -6.72 19.75
CA LEU A 435 -11.82 -7.16 19.21
C LEU A 435 -11.80 -7.47 17.70
N GLY A 436 -11.05 -6.68 16.92
CA GLY A 436 -10.85 -6.92 15.48
C GLY A 436 -10.08 -8.21 15.17
N ASP A 437 -9.26 -8.69 16.10
CA ASP A 437 -8.47 -9.91 15.95
C ASP A 437 -9.27 -11.17 16.30
N ILE A 438 -10.43 -11.09 16.94
CA ILE A 438 -11.06 -12.27 17.56
C ILE A 438 -11.97 -13.01 16.59
N ILE A 439 -12.58 -12.30 15.63
CA ILE A 439 -13.53 -12.89 14.69
C ILE A 439 -13.45 -12.10 13.38
N ASN A 440 -12.38 -12.33 12.63
CA ASN A 440 -12.25 -11.79 11.28
C ASN A 440 -13.31 -12.44 10.36
N GLY A 441 -14.36 -11.67 10.06
CA GLY A 441 -14.88 -11.66 8.70
C GLY A 441 -13.72 -11.32 7.74
N GLU A 442 -13.79 -11.78 6.49
CA GLU A 442 -12.68 -11.73 5.52
C GLU A 442 -11.72 -10.53 5.70
N GLU A 443 -10.42 -10.81 5.82
CA GLU A 443 -9.38 -9.77 5.98
C GLU A 443 -9.47 -8.74 4.84
N LEU A 444 -9.17 -7.47 5.14
CA LEU A 444 -9.01 -6.46 4.11
C LEU A 444 -7.83 -6.83 3.21
N GLU A 445 -8.13 -7.27 2.00
CA GLU A 445 -7.11 -7.58 1.00
C GLU A 445 -6.53 -6.30 0.40
N ALA A 446 -5.23 -6.32 0.08
CA ALA A 446 -4.60 -5.23 -0.65
C ALA A 446 -5.20 -5.08 -2.05
N PRO A 447 -5.40 -3.85 -2.55
CA PRO A 447 -5.91 -3.63 -3.90
C PRO A 447 -4.91 -4.13 -4.92
N VAL A 448 -5.41 -4.64 -6.04
CA VAL A 448 -4.57 -4.98 -7.19
C VAL A 448 -4.66 -3.84 -8.20
N LYS A 449 -3.52 -3.24 -8.52
CA LYS A 449 -3.43 -2.13 -9.47
C LYS A 449 -2.67 -2.54 -10.72
N SER A 450 -3.16 -2.12 -11.89
CA SER A 450 -2.48 -2.32 -13.17
C SER A 450 -2.39 -1.01 -13.94
N GLY A 451 -1.26 -0.78 -14.61
CA GLY A 451 -1.09 0.31 -15.57
C GLY A 451 -1.23 -0.21 -16.99
N GLU A 452 -1.84 0.60 -17.86
CA GLU A 452 -2.01 0.27 -19.28
C GLU A 452 -0.70 0.45 -20.06
N GLN A 453 -0.65 -0.17 -21.24
CA GLN A 453 0.39 0.08 -22.24
C GLN A 453 -0.23 0.58 -23.54
N PHE A 454 0.25 1.72 -24.04
CA PHE A 454 -0.28 2.29 -25.27
C PHE A 454 0.71 3.22 -25.97
N ASP A 455 0.42 3.49 -27.25
CA ASP A 455 1.12 4.49 -28.04
C ASP A 455 0.67 5.91 -27.70
N TYR A 456 1.62 6.82 -27.51
CA TYR A 456 1.34 8.23 -27.27
C TYR A 456 0.83 8.92 -28.54
N ASN A 457 -0.36 9.51 -28.46
CA ASN A 457 -0.94 10.29 -29.56
C ASN A 457 -1.26 11.75 -29.20
N GLY A 458 -0.81 12.21 -28.02
CA GLY A 458 -1.11 13.54 -27.49
C GLY A 458 -2.00 13.48 -26.25
N THR A 459 -2.87 14.48 -26.10
CA THR A 459 -3.67 14.74 -24.89
C THR A 459 -5.01 14.01 -24.85
N GLU A 460 -5.20 12.94 -25.63
CA GLU A 460 -6.46 12.21 -25.63
C GLU A 460 -6.68 11.44 -24.33
N LYS A 461 -7.90 11.51 -23.79
CA LYS A 461 -8.28 10.72 -22.62
C LYS A 461 -8.35 9.24 -22.98
N ARG A 462 -7.77 8.41 -22.13
CA ARG A 462 -7.73 6.94 -22.25
C ARG A 462 -7.61 6.31 -20.87
N GLN A 463 -7.89 5.02 -20.78
CA GLN A 463 -7.64 4.29 -19.54
C GLN A 463 -6.13 4.27 -19.25
N LEU A 464 -5.75 4.76 -18.07
CA LEU A 464 -4.35 4.83 -17.62
C LEU A 464 -4.05 3.73 -16.61
N TYR A 465 -4.94 3.59 -15.61
CA TYR A 465 -4.82 2.58 -14.57
C TYR A 465 -6.15 1.88 -14.34
N SER A 466 -6.07 0.69 -13.74
CA SER A 466 -7.21 -0.01 -13.16
C SER A 466 -6.87 -0.44 -11.73
N ILE A 467 -7.81 -0.25 -10.80
CA ILE A 467 -7.68 -0.67 -9.41
C ILE A 467 -8.80 -1.67 -9.13
N SER A 468 -8.46 -2.88 -8.70
CA SER A 468 -9.43 -3.89 -8.29
C SER A 468 -9.35 -4.09 -6.78
N GLN A 469 -10.48 -3.94 -6.09
CA GLN A 469 -10.59 -4.11 -4.64
C GLN A 469 -11.71 -5.10 -4.32
N LYS A 470 -11.36 -6.15 -3.57
CA LYS A 470 -12.36 -7.02 -2.94
C LYS A 470 -12.86 -6.37 -1.66
N ILE A 471 -14.17 -6.20 -1.53
CA ILE A 471 -14.79 -5.78 -0.28
C ILE A 471 -14.98 -7.02 0.59
N PRO A 472 -14.53 -7.01 1.85
CA PRO A 472 -14.79 -8.10 2.79
C PRO A 472 -16.26 -8.52 2.82
N ALA A 473 -16.53 -9.78 3.15
CA ALA A 473 -17.89 -10.24 3.44
C ALA A 473 -18.55 -9.43 4.57
N TYR A 474 -19.88 -9.28 4.49
CA TYR A 474 -20.63 -8.48 5.45
C TYR A 474 -20.60 -9.11 6.84
N SER A 475 -20.28 -8.31 7.86
CA SER A 475 -20.34 -8.70 9.27
C SER A 475 -21.27 -7.75 10.04
N GLN A 476 -22.31 -8.31 10.68
CA GLN A 476 -23.13 -7.53 11.62
C GLN A 476 -22.36 -7.16 12.89
N ARG A 477 -21.32 -7.93 13.20
CA ARG A 477 -20.54 -7.82 14.41
C ARG A 477 -19.42 -6.79 14.29
N PHE A 478 -18.82 -6.70 13.11
CA PHE A 478 -17.76 -5.76 12.78
C PHE A 478 -18.14 -4.99 11.51
N PRO A 479 -19.07 -4.03 11.61
CA PRO A 479 -19.48 -3.25 10.46
C PRO A 479 -18.31 -2.39 9.95
N ILE A 480 -18.10 -2.39 8.63
CA ILE A 480 -17.26 -1.40 7.98
C ILE A 480 -18.02 -0.07 7.99
N GLN A 481 -17.58 0.86 8.84
CA GLN A 481 -18.17 2.20 8.99
C GLN A 481 -17.61 3.16 7.93
N THR A 482 -16.36 2.98 7.54
CA THR A 482 -15.69 3.74 6.48
C THR A 482 -14.92 2.81 5.57
N LEU A 483 -14.97 3.06 4.26
CA LEU A 483 -14.15 2.38 3.26
C LEU A 483 -13.72 3.40 2.21
N LYS A 484 -12.41 3.60 2.09
CA LYS A 484 -11.83 4.62 1.23
C LYS A 484 -10.62 4.08 0.50
N ILE A 485 -10.52 4.37 -0.79
CA ILE A 485 -9.34 4.11 -1.62
C ILE A 485 -8.73 5.46 -2.00
N THR A 486 -7.44 5.62 -1.74
CA THR A 486 -6.67 6.82 -2.13
C THR A 486 -5.56 6.46 -3.09
N ASP A 487 -5.34 7.31 -4.08
CA ASP A 487 -4.35 7.14 -5.13
C ASP A 487 -3.69 8.48 -5.42
N LYS A 488 -2.40 8.59 -5.06
CA LYS A 488 -1.61 9.80 -5.28
C LYS A 488 -1.00 9.73 -6.68
N LEU A 489 -1.53 10.52 -7.60
CA LEU A 489 -1.13 10.49 -9.00
C LEU A 489 0.10 11.36 -9.25
N GLU A 490 0.95 10.92 -10.17
CA GLU A 490 2.08 11.70 -10.69
C GLU A 490 1.60 12.96 -11.42
N ASP A 491 2.41 14.03 -11.40
CA ASP A 491 2.03 15.34 -11.98
C ASP A 491 1.74 15.26 -13.48
N ALA A 492 2.35 14.29 -14.19
CA ALA A 492 2.11 14.04 -15.60
C ALA A 492 0.72 13.42 -15.90
N VAL A 493 0.01 12.93 -14.88
CA VAL A 493 -1.29 12.29 -14.99
C VAL A 493 -2.40 13.28 -14.63
N GLU A 494 -3.24 13.61 -15.61
CA GLU A 494 -4.38 14.48 -15.44
C GLU A 494 -5.68 13.68 -15.51
N LEU A 495 -6.36 13.56 -14.36
CA LEU A 495 -7.70 12.98 -14.28
C LEU A 495 -8.54 13.64 -13.17
N SER A 496 -9.85 13.63 -13.35
CA SER A 496 -10.82 14.11 -12.36
C SER A 496 -11.72 12.98 -11.87
N GLY A 497 -12.50 13.23 -10.81
CA GLY A 497 -13.44 12.23 -10.30
C GLY A 497 -14.51 11.79 -11.31
N GLU A 498 -14.83 12.63 -12.31
CA GLU A 498 -15.76 12.28 -13.40
C GLU A 498 -15.17 11.28 -14.40
N ASP A 499 -13.84 11.11 -14.40
CA ASP A 499 -13.12 10.22 -15.31
C ASP A 499 -12.93 8.81 -14.74
N VAL A 500 -13.48 8.56 -13.55
CA VAL A 500 -13.42 7.25 -12.90
C VAL A 500 -14.75 6.56 -13.07
N SER A 501 -14.72 5.34 -13.62
CA SER A 501 -15.88 4.45 -13.66
C SER A 501 -15.60 3.21 -12.82
N ILE A 502 -16.60 2.74 -12.07
CA ILE A 502 -16.45 1.59 -11.19
C ILE A 502 -17.41 0.51 -11.65
N LYS A 503 -16.89 -0.71 -11.85
CA LYS A 503 -17.67 -1.89 -12.22
C LYS A 503 -17.64 -2.92 -11.10
N ASP A 504 -18.71 -3.70 -10.95
CA ASP A 504 -18.70 -4.89 -10.10
C ASP A 504 -18.11 -6.11 -10.84
N GLU A 505 -18.02 -7.24 -10.13
CA GLU A 505 -17.51 -8.52 -10.67
C GLU A 505 -18.27 -9.04 -11.91
N ALA A 506 -19.51 -8.61 -12.11
CA ALA A 506 -20.33 -8.96 -13.28
C ALA A 506 -20.13 -7.96 -14.45
N GLY A 507 -19.30 -6.93 -14.26
CA GLY A 507 -19.05 -5.86 -15.22
C GLY A 507 -20.15 -4.78 -15.24
N SER A 508 -21.06 -4.78 -14.26
CA SER A 508 -22.14 -3.78 -14.17
C SER A 508 -21.62 -2.49 -13.54
N ASP A 509 -22.13 -1.34 -13.98
CA ASP A 509 -21.77 -0.05 -13.40
C ASP A 509 -22.22 0.03 -11.92
N ALA A 510 -21.24 0.30 -11.06
CA ALA A 510 -21.35 0.46 -9.62
C ALA A 510 -20.83 1.82 -9.13
N THR A 511 -20.55 2.76 -10.04
CA THR A 511 -19.98 4.08 -9.72
C THR A 511 -20.85 4.84 -8.71
N ASN A 512 -22.17 4.68 -8.77
CA ASN A 512 -23.10 5.32 -7.86
C ASN A 512 -22.97 4.87 -6.39
N ARG A 513 -22.27 3.76 -6.12
CA ARG A 513 -22.02 3.24 -4.77
C ARG A 513 -20.89 3.97 -4.05
N PHE A 514 -20.14 4.81 -4.77
CA PHE A 514 -18.97 5.52 -4.26
C PHE A 514 -19.09 7.03 -4.51
N THR A 515 -18.41 7.79 -3.67
CA THR A 515 -18.13 9.21 -3.86
C THR A 515 -16.70 9.34 -4.35
N ILE A 516 -16.50 10.06 -5.44
CA ILE A 516 -15.19 10.18 -6.10
C ILE A 516 -14.81 11.65 -6.15
N SER A 517 -13.59 11.96 -5.73
CA SER A 517 -13.05 13.32 -5.72
C SER A 517 -11.55 13.32 -5.92
N THR A 518 -11.02 14.38 -6.52
CA THR A 518 -9.57 14.64 -6.61
C THR A 518 -9.27 15.93 -5.86
N ASN A 519 -8.20 15.97 -5.07
CA ASN A 519 -7.81 17.18 -4.33
C ASN A 519 -6.74 18.02 -5.06
N GLU A 520 -6.37 19.17 -4.48
CA GLU A 520 -5.35 20.09 -5.04
C GLU A 520 -3.96 19.45 -5.15
N ALA A 521 -3.71 18.36 -4.44
CA ALA A 521 -2.45 17.63 -4.49
C ALA A 521 -2.48 16.51 -5.55
N ASN A 522 -3.43 16.46 -6.48
CA ASN A 522 -3.59 15.38 -7.45
C ASN A 522 -3.74 13.98 -6.80
N GLU A 523 -4.36 13.93 -5.62
CA GLU A 523 -4.72 12.68 -4.96
C GLU A 523 -6.20 12.37 -5.23
N LEU A 524 -6.45 11.24 -5.88
CA LEU A 524 -7.77 10.68 -6.11
C LEU A 524 -8.25 9.96 -4.85
N SER A 525 -9.50 10.20 -4.46
CA SER A 525 -10.17 9.59 -3.33
C SER A 525 -11.50 8.99 -3.78
N ILE A 526 -11.66 7.69 -3.57
CA ILE A 526 -12.88 6.90 -3.88
C ILE A 526 -13.40 6.34 -2.57
N GLU A 527 -14.54 6.83 -2.09
CA GLU A 527 -15.09 6.49 -0.77
C GLU A 527 -16.46 5.84 -0.90
N ALA A 528 -16.69 4.70 -0.24
CA ALA A 528 -17.99 4.05 -0.26
C ALA A 528 -19.04 4.93 0.45
N LYS A 529 -20.21 5.07 -0.16
CA LYS A 529 -21.31 5.83 0.44
C LYS A 529 -21.90 5.12 1.64
N THR A 530 -22.48 5.88 2.56
CA THR A 530 -23.19 5.34 3.73
C THR A 530 -24.32 4.37 3.32
N GLU A 531 -25.06 4.65 2.25
CA GLU A 531 -26.08 3.72 1.74
C GLU A 531 -25.50 2.41 1.20
N SER A 532 -24.29 2.43 0.64
CA SER A 532 -23.60 1.24 0.14
C SER A 532 -23.15 0.36 1.30
N LEU A 533 -22.61 0.97 2.35
CA LEU A 533 -22.21 0.27 3.58
C LEU A 533 -23.42 -0.31 4.34
N ALA A 534 -24.62 0.25 4.17
CA ALA A 534 -25.85 -0.31 4.70
C ALA A 534 -26.41 -1.50 3.88
N ASP A 535 -25.93 -1.69 2.65
CA ASP A 535 -26.44 -2.69 1.71
C ASP A 535 -25.59 -3.97 1.72
N LYS A 536 -26.15 -5.07 2.24
CA LYS A 536 -25.47 -6.38 2.31
C LYS A 536 -24.95 -6.87 0.96
N SER A 537 -25.54 -6.46 -0.16
CA SER A 537 -25.11 -6.88 -1.51
C SER A 537 -23.85 -6.17 -2.02
N PHE A 538 -23.35 -5.18 -1.27
CA PHE A 538 -22.08 -4.49 -1.51
C PHE A 538 -20.86 -5.34 -1.12
N TYR A 539 -21.02 -6.19 -0.12
CA TYR A 539 -19.94 -6.93 0.52
C TYR A 539 -19.64 -8.26 -0.20
N GLY A 540 -18.43 -8.78 -0.01
CA GLY A 540 -17.99 -10.05 -0.59
C GLY A 540 -17.77 -10.01 -2.11
N LYS A 541 -17.66 -8.81 -2.70
CA LYS A 541 -17.52 -8.59 -4.15
C LYS A 541 -16.24 -7.87 -4.49
N ILE A 542 -15.77 -8.08 -5.71
CA ILE A 542 -14.70 -7.28 -6.31
C ILE A 542 -15.32 -6.12 -7.08
N TYR A 543 -14.82 -4.91 -6.80
CA TYR A 543 -15.06 -3.74 -7.64
C TYR A 543 -13.79 -3.40 -8.40
N THR A 544 -13.94 -3.03 -9.67
CA THR A 544 -12.84 -2.57 -10.54
C THR A 544 -13.08 -1.11 -10.90
N MET A 545 -12.16 -0.24 -10.50
CA MET A 545 -12.15 1.17 -10.84
C MET A 545 -11.26 1.38 -12.07
N GLU A 546 -11.85 1.85 -13.16
CA GLU A 546 -11.14 2.22 -14.39
C GLU A 546 -10.86 3.73 -14.35
N LEU A 547 -9.58 4.08 -14.32
CA LEU A 547 -9.11 5.47 -14.24
C LEU A 547 -8.79 5.95 -15.65
N VAL A 548 -9.70 6.74 -16.22
CA VAL A 548 -9.52 7.37 -17.53
C VAL A 548 -8.88 8.75 -17.31
N GLY A 549 -7.92 9.14 -18.15
CA GLY A 549 -7.22 10.40 -18.00
C GLY A 549 -6.38 10.74 -19.21
N SER A 550 -5.78 11.94 -19.19
CA SER A 550 -4.82 12.39 -20.19
C SER A 550 -3.43 12.47 -19.59
N LEU A 551 -2.40 12.45 -20.45
CA LEU A 551 -1.01 12.63 -20.04
C LEU A 551 -0.50 13.98 -20.50
N ASN A 552 0.16 14.69 -19.58
CA ASN A 552 0.83 15.94 -19.82
C ASN A 552 2.34 15.73 -19.66
N LEU A 553 2.95 15.13 -20.69
CA LEU A 553 4.37 14.77 -20.70
C LEU A 553 5.24 15.99 -21.01
N ASN A 554 6.45 16.01 -20.43
CA ASN A 554 7.41 17.08 -20.68
C ASN A 554 7.86 17.10 -22.16
N GLN A 555 7.88 18.29 -22.78
CA GLN A 555 8.34 18.45 -24.16
C GLN A 555 9.78 17.96 -24.36
N GLU A 556 10.65 18.10 -23.37
CA GLU A 556 12.04 17.62 -23.46
C GLU A 556 12.13 16.10 -23.64
N GLU A 557 11.30 15.33 -22.92
CA GLU A 557 11.23 13.87 -23.04
C GLU A 557 10.63 13.44 -24.39
N LEU A 558 9.65 14.21 -24.87
CA LEU A 558 9.01 13.96 -26.15
C LEU A 558 9.99 14.17 -27.32
N ILE A 559 10.87 15.16 -27.27
CA ILE A 559 11.83 15.44 -28.36
C ILE A 559 13.15 14.66 -28.24
N ASP A 560 13.44 14.04 -27.10
CA ASP A 560 14.67 13.25 -26.92
C ASP A 560 14.64 12.00 -27.82
N PRO A 561 15.59 11.86 -28.78
CA PRO A 561 15.63 10.73 -29.70
C PRO A 561 16.05 9.39 -29.04
N THR A 562 16.57 9.43 -27.82
CA THR A 562 16.98 8.24 -27.06
C THR A 562 15.85 7.62 -26.25
N ILE A 563 14.77 8.38 -26.00
CA ILE A 563 13.61 7.93 -25.23
C ILE A 563 12.55 7.40 -26.19
N ASN A 564 12.31 6.09 -26.17
CA ASN A 564 11.26 5.42 -26.97
C ASN A 564 10.06 4.98 -26.12
N GLN A 565 10.18 4.99 -24.80
CA GLN A 565 9.12 4.61 -23.87
C GLN A 565 9.26 5.41 -22.57
N ILE A 566 8.12 5.85 -22.02
CA ILE A 566 8.02 6.47 -20.70
C ILE A 566 7.29 5.50 -19.78
N VAL A 567 7.79 5.34 -18.54
CA VAL A 567 7.21 4.45 -17.53
C VAL A 567 6.86 5.25 -16.29
N ILE A 568 5.59 5.22 -15.89
CA ILE A 568 5.07 5.96 -14.73
C ILE A 568 4.58 4.94 -13.68
N PRO A 569 5.39 4.66 -12.64
CA PRO A 569 4.98 3.77 -11.54
C PRO A 569 3.92 4.44 -10.66
N ASN A 570 2.99 3.66 -10.14
CA ASN A 570 1.95 4.18 -9.24
C ASN A 570 1.42 3.09 -8.28
N THR A 571 0.99 3.49 -7.08
CA THR A 571 0.38 2.63 -6.05
C THR A 571 -0.93 3.24 -5.55
N ALA A 572 -1.79 2.44 -4.92
CA ALA A 572 -3.01 2.90 -4.27
C ALA A 572 -3.11 2.31 -2.86
N ILE A 573 -3.90 2.93 -2.00
CA ILE A 573 -4.10 2.51 -0.62
C ILE A 573 -5.59 2.32 -0.40
N VAL A 574 -6.00 1.17 0.13
CA VAL A 574 -7.35 0.99 0.69
C VAL A 574 -7.28 1.14 2.21
N THR A 575 -8.24 1.85 2.77
CA THR A 575 -8.47 1.99 4.21
C THR A 575 -9.90 1.59 4.52
N ALA A 576 -10.08 0.62 5.42
CA ALA A 576 -11.38 0.26 5.96
C ALA A 576 -11.35 0.43 7.49
N ASN A 577 -12.22 1.27 8.04
CA ASN A 577 -12.14 1.71 9.43
C ASN A 577 -10.74 2.27 9.77
N GLU A 578 -9.92 1.52 10.52
CA GLU A 578 -8.55 1.88 10.89
C GLU A 578 -7.47 1.04 10.17
N GLU A 579 -7.86 -0.03 9.48
CA GLU A 579 -6.93 -0.92 8.76
C GLU A 579 -6.61 -0.34 7.38
N SER A 580 -5.33 -0.36 6.99
CA SER A 580 -4.89 0.10 5.66
C SER A 580 -3.96 -0.90 4.98
N LYS A 581 -4.13 -1.07 3.66
CA LYS A 581 -3.28 -1.92 2.82
C LYS A 581 -2.88 -1.18 1.54
N VAL A 582 -1.63 -1.36 1.14
CA VAL A 582 -1.06 -0.75 -0.07
C VAL A 582 -1.09 -1.76 -1.21
N SER A 583 -1.43 -1.30 -2.42
CA SER A 583 -1.42 -2.12 -3.63
C SER A 583 -0.01 -2.55 -4.05
N ASN A 584 0.07 -3.45 -5.01
CA ASN A 584 1.29 -3.60 -5.80
C ASN A 584 1.63 -2.30 -6.55
N GLU A 585 2.90 -2.13 -6.93
CA GLU A 585 3.32 -1.07 -7.85
C GLU A 585 2.85 -1.42 -9.27
N ALA A 586 2.09 -0.51 -9.87
CA ALA A 586 1.59 -0.59 -11.23
C ALA A 586 2.41 0.29 -12.15
N LEU A 587 2.83 -0.24 -13.30
CA LEU A 587 3.63 0.49 -14.28
C LEU A 587 2.76 0.87 -15.48
N LEU A 588 2.48 2.16 -15.64
CA LEU A 588 1.91 2.69 -16.88
C LEU A 588 3.03 2.85 -17.91
N LYS A 589 2.86 2.29 -19.12
CA LYS A 589 3.88 2.28 -20.16
C LYS A 589 3.41 3.02 -21.40
N VAL A 590 4.13 4.05 -21.79
CA VAL A 590 3.77 4.94 -22.88
C VAL A 590 4.81 4.85 -23.97
N ASP A 591 4.45 4.23 -25.09
CA ASP A 591 5.32 4.04 -26.23
C ASP A 591 5.35 5.29 -27.12
N LEU A 592 6.54 5.78 -27.42
CA LEU A 592 6.78 6.94 -28.28
C LEU A 592 7.18 6.44 -29.68
N ILE A 593 6.21 6.42 -30.61
CA ILE A 593 6.46 5.88 -31.95
C ILE A 593 7.26 6.85 -32.81
N LYS A 594 8.37 6.38 -33.41
CA LYS A 594 9.13 7.12 -34.41
C LYS A 594 8.28 7.38 -35.67
N GLY A 595 8.25 8.63 -36.13
CA GLY A 595 7.61 9.01 -37.40
C GLY A 595 8.54 8.81 -38.59
N GLU A 596 7.98 8.84 -39.79
CA GLU A 596 8.79 8.89 -41.01
C GLU A 596 9.49 10.26 -41.12
N PRO A 597 10.72 10.32 -41.65
CA PRO A 597 11.47 11.56 -41.71
C PRO A 597 10.82 12.61 -42.62
N ILE A 598 11.03 13.88 -42.29
CA ILE A 598 10.68 15.00 -43.18
C ILE A 598 11.90 15.33 -44.04
N ILE A 599 11.73 15.26 -45.36
CA ILE A 599 12.78 15.61 -46.32
C ILE A 599 12.59 17.07 -46.75
N VAL A 600 13.58 17.92 -46.45
CA VAL A 600 13.57 19.34 -46.83
C VAL A 600 14.47 19.54 -48.04
N LYS A 601 13.90 20.00 -49.16
CA LYS A 601 14.61 20.24 -50.43
C LYS A 601 14.64 21.72 -50.79
N TYR A 602 15.73 22.12 -51.44
CA TYR A 602 15.99 23.50 -51.88
C TYR A 602 16.20 23.49 -53.39
N LEU A 603 15.19 23.88 -54.17
CA LEU A 603 15.17 23.75 -55.62
C LEU A 603 15.16 25.13 -56.31
N ASN A 604 15.83 25.23 -57.47
CA ASN A 604 15.69 26.38 -58.35
C ASN A 604 14.48 26.22 -59.32
N GLU A 605 14.31 27.19 -60.21
CA GLU A 605 13.24 27.21 -61.23
C GLU A 605 13.30 26.04 -62.23
N ASP A 606 14.48 25.41 -62.40
CA ASP A 606 14.69 24.23 -63.25
C ASP A 606 14.46 22.90 -62.49
N GLY A 607 14.11 22.97 -61.19
CA GLY A 607 13.96 21.80 -60.33
C GLY A 607 15.28 21.16 -59.87
N GLN A 608 16.42 21.83 -60.07
CA GLN A 608 17.73 21.39 -59.63
C GLN A 608 17.95 21.72 -58.15
N GLU A 609 18.56 20.78 -57.40
CA GLU A 609 18.95 21.00 -56.00
C GLU A 609 20.14 21.96 -55.92
N ILE A 610 19.95 23.06 -55.19
CA ILE A 610 20.93 24.16 -55.05
C ILE A 610 21.53 24.28 -53.65
N ALA A 611 21.04 23.49 -52.70
CA ALA A 611 21.63 23.29 -51.37
C ALA A 611 21.30 21.88 -50.87
N SER A 612 22.16 21.33 -50.02
CA SER A 612 21.96 19.97 -49.49
C SER A 612 20.62 19.80 -48.79
N THR A 613 19.94 18.71 -49.17
CA THR A 613 18.74 18.18 -48.52
C THR A 613 18.96 18.00 -47.02
N GLU A 614 17.96 18.38 -46.23
CA GLU A 614 17.93 18.15 -44.79
C GLU A 614 16.89 17.09 -44.44
N VAL A 615 17.18 16.32 -43.39
CA VAL A 615 16.30 15.29 -42.86
C VAL A 615 15.95 15.69 -41.44
N LEU A 616 14.67 15.96 -41.18
CA LEU A 616 14.17 16.13 -39.82
C LEU A 616 13.66 14.77 -39.34
N GLU A 617 14.12 14.33 -38.18
CA GLU A 617 13.62 13.14 -37.50
C GLU A 617 12.79 13.55 -36.29
N GLY A 618 11.77 12.75 -35.98
CA GLY A 618 10.92 12.97 -34.83
C GLY A 618 9.92 11.83 -34.64
N LYS A 619 9.11 11.94 -33.60
CA LYS A 619 8.05 10.99 -33.26
C LYS A 619 6.71 11.43 -33.84
N ILE A 620 5.84 10.47 -34.13
CA ILE A 620 4.50 10.73 -34.69
C ILE A 620 3.76 11.76 -33.84
N ASN A 621 2.99 12.64 -34.49
CA ASN A 621 2.22 13.74 -33.90
C ASN A 621 3.04 14.82 -33.20
N MET A 622 4.38 14.70 -33.13
CA MET A 622 5.24 15.78 -32.64
C MET A 622 5.39 16.87 -33.70
N PRO A 623 5.47 18.15 -33.29
CA PRO A 623 5.62 19.25 -34.24
C PRO A 623 7.01 19.25 -34.88
N TYR A 624 7.10 19.67 -36.14
CA TYR A 624 8.35 20.02 -36.81
C TYR A 624 8.29 21.45 -37.34
N GLN A 625 9.48 22.03 -37.50
CA GLN A 625 9.68 23.33 -38.16
C GLN A 625 10.87 23.23 -39.11
N ALA A 626 10.61 23.24 -40.41
CA ALA A 626 11.63 23.44 -41.43
C ALA A 626 11.95 24.94 -41.57
N LYS A 627 13.14 25.26 -42.07
CA LYS A 627 13.59 26.65 -42.28
C LYS A 627 14.16 26.83 -43.68
N ALA A 628 13.91 27.99 -44.29
CA ALA A 628 14.58 28.38 -45.52
C ALA A 628 16.07 28.62 -45.29
N LYS A 629 16.88 28.49 -46.35
CA LYS A 629 18.31 28.78 -46.36
C LYS A 629 18.60 30.04 -47.15
N GLU A 630 19.59 30.79 -46.72
CA GLU A 630 20.20 31.84 -47.53
C GLU A 630 21.16 31.20 -48.53
N ILE A 631 20.86 31.29 -49.83
CA ILE A 631 21.64 30.66 -50.91
C ILE A 631 22.14 31.75 -51.86
N SER A 632 23.46 31.87 -51.99
CA SER A 632 24.08 32.92 -52.83
C SER A 632 23.67 32.80 -54.30
N GLY A 633 23.25 33.93 -54.90
CA GLY A 633 22.75 33.99 -56.27
C GLY A 633 21.26 33.67 -56.41
N TYR A 634 20.57 33.34 -55.32
CA TYR A 634 19.15 32.96 -55.33
C TYR A 634 18.34 33.79 -54.33
N THR A 635 17.03 33.89 -54.54
CA THR A 635 16.07 34.47 -53.58
C THR A 635 14.87 33.56 -53.44
N LEU A 636 14.40 33.35 -52.20
CA LEU A 636 13.23 32.53 -51.93
C LEU A 636 12.00 33.11 -52.62
N ILE A 637 11.27 32.29 -53.39
CA ILE A 637 10.05 32.72 -54.07
C ILE A 637 8.90 32.86 -53.07
N LYS A 638 8.65 31.79 -52.30
CA LYS A 638 7.59 31.72 -51.30
C LYS A 638 7.92 30.64 -50.27
N THR A 639 7.55 30.89 -49.03
CA THR A 639 7.52 29.88 -47.97
C THR A 639 6.45 28.82 -48.23
N PRO A 640 6.76 27.51 -48.16
CA PRO A 640 5.80 26.44 -48.36
C PRO A 640 4.79 26.37 -47.19
N GLU A 641 3.55 25.97 -47.49
CA GLU A 641 2.48 25.90 -46.47
C GLU A 641 2.72 24.81 -45.42
N ASN A 642 3.50 23.78 -45.78
CA ASN A 642 3.92 22.72 -44.88
C ASN A 642 5.32 22.96 -44.28
N GLU A 643 5.77 24.22 -44.14
CA GLU A 643 7.03 24.51 -43.43
C GLU A 643 7.00 24.06 -41.96
N SER A 644 5.80 24.03 -41.37
CA SER A 644 5.52 23.54 -40.03
C SER A 644 4.37 22.55 -40.10
N GLY A 645 4.41 21.53 -39.25
CA GLY A 645 3.37 20.52 -39.16
C GLY A 645 3.71 19.50 -38.09
N THR A 646 3.14 18.30 -38.18
CA THR A 646 3.51 17.17 -37.33
C THR A 646 4.10 16.03 -38.14
N PHE A 647 4.95 15.22 -37.51
CA PHE A 647 5.45 13.98 -38.09
C PHE A 647 4.32 12.97 -38.26
N LEU A 648 4.27 12.30 -39.41
CA LEU A 648 3.28 11.29 -39.74
C LEU A 648 3.94 9.91 -39.93
N THR A 649 3.10 8.88 -40.09
CA THR A 649 3.52 7.52 -40.51
C THR A 649 3.94 7.44 -41.97
N LYS A 650 3.83 8.54 -42.72
CA LYS A 650 4.19 8.64 -44.13
C LYS A 650 5.25 9.73 -44.28
N GLU A 651 6.23 9.47 -45.14
CA GLU A 651 7.25 10.45 -45.50
C GLU A 651 6.60 11.74 -46.04
N GLN A 652 7.10 12.88 -45.58
CA GLN A 652 6.64 14.20 -46.02
C GLN A 652 7.82 14.95 -46.63
N THR A 653 7.56 15.73 -47.68
CA THR A 653 8.59 16.57 -48.33
C THR A 653 8.21 18.05 -48.23
N VAL A 654 9.14 18.86 -47.73
CA VAL A 654 9.03 20.33 -47.72
C VAL A 654 9.95 20.87 -48.81
N VAL A 655 9.40 21.63 -49.75
CA VAL A 655 10.18 22.16 -50.89
C VAL A 655 10.22 23.68 -50.82
N TYR A 656 11.41 24.24 -50.68
CA TYR A 656 11.68 25.67 -50.84
C TYR A 656 12.13 25.93 -52.28
N ASN A 657 11.33 26.70 -53.03
CA ASN A 657 11.64 27.10 -54.40
C ASN A 657 12.30 28.47 -54.43
N TYR A 658 13.40 28.58 -55.19
CA TYR A 658 14.20 29.80 -55.30
C TYR A 658 14.24 30.31 -56.74
N GLN A 659 14.23 31.63 -56.87
CA GLN A 659 14.43 32.35 -58.11
C GLN A 659 15.90 32.75 -58.24
N GLY A 660 16.49 32.51 -59.41
CA GLY A 660 17.90 32.83 -59.67
C GLY A 660 18.13 34.30 -60.05
N HIS A 661 19.40 34.70 -60.05
CA HIS A 661 19.85 36.03 -60.43
C HIS A 661 20.96 36.00 -61.48
N LEU A 662 21.05 37.07 -62.26
CA LEU A 662 22.16 37.36 -63.15
C LEU A 662 23.14 38.31 -62.44
N ASN A 663 24.37 37.86 -62.19
CA ASN A 663 25.36 38.62 -61.45
C ASN A 663 26.76 38.53 -62.07
N PHE A 664 27.62 39.47 -61.72
CA PHE A 664 29.06 39.31 -61.93
C PHE A 664 29.65 38.44 -60.82
N SER A 665 30.34 37.35 -61.18
CA SER A 665 31.20 36.61 -60.25
C SER A 665 32.54 37.32 -60.06
N ALA A 666 33.08 37.91 -61.14
CA ALA A 666 34.32 38.67 -61.11
C ALA A 666 34.30 39.76 -62.19
N VAL A 667 34.91 40.91 -61.88
CA VAL A 667 35.09 42.02 -62.82
C VAL A 667 36.54 42.50 -62.71
N PRO A 668 37.27 42.66 -63.83
CA PRO A 668 38.63 43.21 -63.82
C PRO A 668 38.58 44.66 -63.34
N THR A 669 39.46 45.00 -62.40
CA THR A 669 39.61 46.39 -61.93
C THR A 669 40.74 47.10 -62.66
N GLN A 670 41.65 46.35 -63.30
CA GLN A 670 42.75 46.89 -64.08
C GLN A 670 43.00 46.06 -65.34
N ILE A 671 43.06 46.74 -66.48
CA ILE A 671 43.45 46.15 -67.78
C ILE A 671 44.59 47.00 -68.36
N SER A 672 45.71 46.36 -68.68
CA SER A 672 46.89 46.99 -69.30
C SER A 672 47.03 46.53 -70.74
N PHE A 673 47.30 47.49 -71.62
CA PHE A 673 47.68 47.22 -73.01
C PHE A 673 49.20 47.26 -73.21
N GLY A 674 49.99 47.49 -72.16
CA GLY A 674 51.45 47.55 -72.21
C GLY A 674 52.03 48.91 -72.60
N THR A 675 53.33 48.93 -72.88
CA THR A 675 54.09 50.12 -73.32
C THR A 675 54.50 49.94 -74.78
N HIS A 676 54.21 50.93 -75.61
CA HIS A 676 54.46 50.88 -77.06
C HIS A 676 55.15 52.14 -77.55
N ASP A 677 56.01 52.00 -78.55
CA ASP A 677 56.61 53.12 -79.28
C ASP A 677 55.58 53.79 -80.20
N LEU A 678 55.73 55.10 -80.42
CA LEU A 678 54.87 55.83 -81.36
C LEU A 678 55.12 55.36 -82.79
N SER A 679 54.05 54.96 -83.50
CA SER A 679 54.09 54.54 -84.90
C SER A 679 53.64 55.66 -85.83
N GLU A 680 54.21 55.70 -87.04
CA GLU A 680 53.75 56.56 -88.14
C GLU A 680 52.54 55.96 -88.89
N LYS A 681 52.11 54.75 -88.50
CA LYS A 681 50.96 54.03 -89.05
C LYS A 681 49.90 53.82 -87.96
N ASP A 682 48.70 53.48 -88.41
CA ASP A 682 47.65 53.03 -87.49
C ASP A 682 48.09 51.69 -86.88
N GLU A 683 48.02 51.59 -85.55
CA GLU A 683 48.41 50.40 -84.79
C GLU A 683 47.26 49.91 -83.92
N GLU A 684 47.22 48.60 -83.69
CA GLU A 684 46.30 47.97 -82.73
C GLU A 684 47.07 47.22 -81.66
N TYR A 685 46.76 47.51 -80.40
CA TYR A 685 47.38 46.90 -79.23
C TYR A 685 46.39 45.97 -78.53
N LYS A 686 46.79 44.72 -78.34
CA LYS A 686 46.06 43.72 -77.55
C LYS A 686 46.29 43.94 -76.05
N ILE A 687 45.45 43.32 -75.22
CA ILE A 687 45.67 43.29 -73.78
C ILE A 687 46.98 42.57 -73.46
N GLU A 688 47.84 43.22 -72.69
CA GLU A 688 49.07 42.62 -72.14
C GLU A 688 48.76 41.87 -70.84
N SER A 689 48.01 42.50 -69.94
CA SER A 689 47.66 41.91 -68.65
C SER A 689 46.36 42.45 -68.08
N LYS A 690 45.74 41.67 -67.19
CA LYS A 690 44.53 42.00 -66.43
C LYS A 690 44.63 41.39 -65.03
N ASP A 691 44.10 42.05 -64.02
CA ASP A 691 44.17 41.62 -62.63
C ASP A 691 43.22 40.46 -62.31
N LYS A 692 42.05 40.43 -62.96
CA LYS A 692 41.03 39.37 -62.84
C LYS A 692 40.38 39.12 -64.19
N ASP A 693 39.65 38.01 -64.28
CA ASP A 693 38.75 37.78 -65.41
C ASP A 693 37.42 38.53 -65.23
N LEU A 694 36.74 38.80 -66.35
CA LEU A 694 35.34 39.22 -66.35
C LEU A 694 34.48 37.97 -66.45
N VAL A 695 33.85 37.61 -65.34
CA VAL A 695 33.11 36.37 -65.17
C VAL A 695 31.68 36.69 -64.78
N VAL A 696 30.73 36.15 -65.54
CA VAL A 696 29.30 36.29 -65.33
C VAL A 696 28.76 34.97 -64.80
N LYS A 697 27.87 35.04 -63.80
CA LYS A 697 27.13 33.88 -63.31
C LYS A 697 25.64 34.16 -63.45
N ASP A 698 24.98 33.31 -64.21
CA ASP A 698 23.54 33.34 -64.37
C ASP A 698 22.92 32.10 -63.73
N THR A 699 22.11 32.32 -62.69
CA THR A 699 21.44 31.27 -61.93
C THR A 699 19.94 31.21 -62.23
N ARG A 700 19.44 32.06 -63.14
CA ARG A 700 18.05 32.05 -63.60
C ARG A 700 17.76 30.81 -64.43
N ILE A 701 16.47 30.54 -64.64
CA ILE A 701 15.97 29.40 -65.43
C ILE A 701 16.72 29.22 -66.76
N LEU A 702 16.99 27.97 -67.14
CA LEU A 702 17.65 27.65 -68.41
C LEU A 702 16.87 28.24 -69.60
N GLY A 703 17.60 28.77 -70.58
CA GLY A 703 17.03 29.51 -71.70
C GLY A 703 16.90 31.02 -71.49
N SER A 704 17.21 31.53 -70.28
CA SER A 704 17.31 32.97 -70.02
C SER A 704 18.37 33.62 -70.91
N ASN A 705 18.05 34.77 -71.50
CA ASN A 705 19.00 35.51 -72.33
C ASN A 705 19.65 36.61 -71.49
N TRP A 706 20.92 36.88 -71.75
CA TRP A 706 21.62 38.00 -71.13
C TRP A 706 22.60 38.66 -72.10
N GLN A 707 22.86 39.94 -71.85
CA GLN A 707 23.85 40.72 -72.58
C GLN A 707 24.79 41.43 -71.62
N LEU A 708 26.09 41.25 -71.85
CA LEU A 708 27.13 42.08 -71.26
C LEU A 708 27.44 43.22 -72.21
N ARG A 709 27.39 44.44 -71.70
CA ARG A 709 27.73 45.65 -72.45
C ARG A 709 28.82 46.45 -71.75
N ALA A 710 29.58 47.19 -72.54
CA ALA A 710 30.60 48.11 -72.06
C ALA A 710 30.32 49.53 -72.56
N THR A 711 30.50 50.49 -71.66
CA THR A 711 30.49 51.93 -71.98
C THR A 711 31.75 52.55 -71.38
N LEU A 712 32.36 53.53 -72.05
CA LEU A 712 33.44 54.29 -71.41
C LEU A 712 32.84 55.26 -70.39
N SER A 713 33.20 55.14 -69.12
CA SER A 713 32.95 56.23 -68.16
C SER A 713 33.94 57.37 -68.37
N LYS A 714 35.17 57.04 -68.81
CA LYS A 714 36.24 57.98 -69.09
C LYS A 714 37.08 57.49 -70.26
N SER A 715 37.20 58.30 -71.31
CA SER A 715 38.06 58.02 -72.46
C SER A 715 39.53 57.92 -72.05
N LEU A 716 40.30 57.11 -72.79
CA LEU A 716 41.76 57.03 -72.64
C LEU A 716 42.35 58.43 -72.78
N THR A 717 42.87 58.97 -71.68
CA THR A 717 43.35 60.35 -71.61
C THR A 717 44.77 60.37 -71.07
N GLY A 718 45.66 61.07 -71.77
CA GLY A 718 47.07 61.19 -71.38
C GLY A 718 47.24 61.95 -70.08
N ASN A 719 47.98 61.39 -69.13
CA ASN A 719 48.16 61.95 -67.79
C ASN A 719 48.87 63.32 -67.80
N LYS A 720 49.83 63.53 -68.70
CA LYS A 720 50.60 64.79 -68.81
C LYS A 720 50.03 65.74 -69.84
N THR A 721 49.65 65.22 -71.00
CA THR A 721 49.23 65.97 -72.18
C THR A 721 47.75 66.34 -72.16
N GLN A 722 46.95 65.65 -71.34
CA GLN A 722 45.48 65.74 -71.33
C GLN A 722 44.85 65.44 -72.70
N ARG A 723 45.59 64.81 -73.61
CA ARG A 723 45.10 64.37 -74.91
C ARG A 723 44.10 63.24 -74.70
N SER A 724 42.86 63.43 -75.13
CA SER A 724 41.81 62.41 -75.01
C SER A 724 41.68 61.63 -76.32
N LEU A 725 41.49 60.33 -76.20
CA LEU A 725 41.30 59.37 -77.29
C LEU A 725 39.93 58.71 -77.16
N PRO A 726 38.84 59.41 -77.54
CA PRO A 726 37.48 58.94 -77.29
C PRO A 726 37.06 57.72 -78.11
N GLU A 727 37.76 57.41 -79.20
CA GLU A 727 37.46 56.27 -80.08
C GLU A 727 38.55 55.19 -80.08
N ALA A 728 39.57 55.32 -79.23
CA ALA A 728 40.72 54.41 -79.29
C ALA A 728 40.43 53.02 -78.69
N LEU A 729 39.48 52.91 -77.76
CA LEU A 729 39.12 51.60 -77.20
C LEU A 729 38.06 50.93 -78.08
N CYS A 730 38.35 49.72 -78.56
CA CYS A 730 37.43 48.92 -79.36
C CYS A 730 37.34 47.49 -78.83
N TYR A 731 36.21 46.83 -79.11
CA TYR A 731 36.03 45.41 -78.92
C TYR A 731 36.00 44.73 -80.28
N VAL A 732 36.88 43.76 -80.49
CA VAL A 732 36.95 42.98 -81.72
C VAL A 732 36.27 41.63 -81.49
N LYS A 733 35.32 41.28 -82.37
CA LYS A 733 34.62 39.99 -82.35
C LYS A 733 34.42 39.48 -83.76
N ASP A 734 34.80 38.23 -84.03
CA ASP A 734 34.75 37.61 -85.34
C ASP A 734 35.44 38.46 -86.44
N GLY A 735 36.53 39.14 -86.07
CA GLY A 735 37.28 40.04 -86.95
C GLY A 735 36.62 41.40 -87.24
N GLN A 736 35.44 41.70 -86.67
CA GLN A 736 34.79 43.02 -86.76
C GLN A 736 35.12 43.87 -85.53
N SER A 737 35.45 45.14 -85.75
CA SER A 737 35.84 46.08 -84.68
C SER A 737 34.68 47.01 -84.31
N PHE A 738 34.31 47.01 -83.03
CA PHE A 738 33.24 47.83 -82.47
C PHE A 738 33.82 48.86 -81.50
N PRO A 739 33.73 50.17 -81.76
CA PRO A 739 34.24 51.18 -80.83
C PRO A 739 33.44 51.18 -79.53
N ILE A 740 34.11 51.38 -78.40
CA ILE A 740 33.49 51.61 -77.09
C ILE A 740 33.62 53.10 -76.82
N ARG A 741 32.50 53.81 -76.65
CA ARG A 741 32.45 55.28 -76.49
C ARG A 741 31.81 55.68 -75.18
N VAL A 742 31.86 56.98 -74.86
CA VAL A 742 31.33 57.54 -73.60
C VAL A 742 29.81 57.68 -73.61
N ASP A 743 29.22 57.83 -74.79
CA ASP A 743 27.81 58.12 -75.04
C ASP A 743 27.04 56.91 -75.62
N SER A 744 27.71 55.79 -75.89
CA SER A 744 27.08 54.60 -76.46
C SER A 744 27.54 53.31 -75.77
N SER A 745 26.58 52.47 -75.39
CA SER A 745 26.81 51.14 -74.82
C SER A 745 27.03 50.12 -75.92
N THR A 746 28.20 49.48 -75.93
CA THR A 746 28.61 48.50 -76.94
C THR A 746 28.38 47.09 -76.40
N VAL A 747 27.74 46.22 -77.18
CA VAL A 747 27.52 44.82 -76.80
C VAL A 747 28.85 44.06 -76.91
N ILE A 748 29.25 43.45 -75.80
CA ILE A 748 30.49 42.70 -75.69
C ILE A 748 30.19 41.20 -75.84
N GLN A 749 29.17 40.73 -75.13
CA GLN A 749 28.73 39.35 -75.21
C GLN A 749 27.22 39.24 -75.10
N SER A 750 26.65 38.36 -75.91
CA SER A 750 25.27 37.90 -75.81
C SER A 750 25.31 36.39 -75.60
N ALA A 751 24.57 35.89 -74.63
CA ALA A 751 24.52 34.46 -74.36
C ALA A 751 23.15 34.04 -73.83
N VAL A 752 22.88 32.75 -73.99
CA VAL A 752 21.73 32.05 -73.41
C VAL A 752 22.26 31.17 -72.29
N THR A 753 21.56 31.18 -71.17
CA THR A 753 21.91 30.36 -70.01
C THR A 753 21.59 28.90 -70.31
N THR A 754 22.63 28.13 -70.61
CA THR A 754 22.57 26.69 -70.90
C THR A 754 23.07 25.83 -69.75
N THR A 755 23.87 26.41 -68.84
CA THR A 755 24.27 25.84 -67.55
C THR A 755 24.30 26.97 -66.51
N HIS A 756 24.29 26.62 -65.21
CA HIS A 756 24.46 27.58 -64.10
C HIS A 756 25.93 27.74 -63.67
N ASP A 757 26.85 27.21 -64.47
CA ASP A 757 28.29 27.39 -64.25
C ASP A 757 28.71 28.81 -64.59
N GLU A 758 29.89 29.20 -64.10
CA GLU A 758 30.44 30.51 -64.38
C GLU A 758 30.87 30.65 -65.85
N TYR A 759 30.47 31.76 -66.48
CA TYR A 759 30.85 32.10 -67.85
C TYR A 759 31.96 33.15 -67.86
N ASN A 760 33.19 32.72 -68.19
CA ASN A 760 34.34 33.61 -68.30
C ASN A 760 34.39 34.30 -69.66
N VAL A 761 34.01 35.56 -69.72
CA VAL A 761 33.97 36.34 -70.98
C VAL A 761 35.38 36.63 -71.51
N THR A 762 36.37 36.75 -70.62
CA THR A 762 37.73 37.18 -70.95
C THR A 762 38.72 36.04 -71.19
N HIS A 763 38.30 34.78 -71.11
CA HIS A 763 39.20 33.61 -71.13
C HIS A 763 40.13 33.53 -72.34
N HIS A 764 39.76 34.14 -73.48
CA HIS A 764 40.55 34.17 -74.71
C HIS A 764 41.12 35.53 -75.10
N TRP A 765 40.89 36.59 -74.32
CA TRP A 765 41.26 37.96 -74.73
C TRP A 765 42.78 38.17 -74.84
N THR A 766 43.59 37.32 -74.21
CA THR A 766 45.07 37.39 -74.31
C THR A 766 45.65 36.41 -75.32
N THR A 767 44.87 35.44 -75.79
CA THR A 767 45.34 34.35 -76.68
C THR A 767 44.73 34.41 -78.08
N SER A 768 43.65 35.17 -78.27
CA SER A 768 42.94 35.35 -79.54
C SER A 768 43.27 36.69 -80.22
N ASP A 769 42.85 36.83 -81.48
CA ASP A 769 42.75 38.13 -82.16
C ASP A 769 41.46 38.89 -81.80
N ASP A 770 40.48 38.21 -81.18
CA ASP A 770 39.26 38.79 -80.64
C ASP A 770 39.44 39.21 -79.17
N GLY A 771 38.68 40.23 -78.76
CA GLY A 771 38.73 40.80 -77.41
C GLY A 771 38.85 42.32 -77.42
N LEU A 772 39.10 42.87 -76.24
CA LEU A 772 39.32 44.31 -76.07
C LEU A 772 40.69 44.71 -76.65
N LYS A 773 40.72 45.79 -77.42
CA LYS A 773 41.94 46.35 -78.03
C LYS A 773 41.97 47.87 -77.92
N VAL A 774 43.17 48.42 -78.05
CA VAL A 774 43.38 49.85 -78.27
C VAL A 774 43.84 50.06 -79.70
N SER A 775 43.00 50.71 -80.51
CA SER A 775 43.31 51.11 -81.88
C SER A 775 43.72 52.58 -81.90
N VAL A 776 44.94 52.86 -82.34
CA VAL A 776 45.51 54.20 -82.38
C VAL A 776 45.75 54.59 -83.83
N LYS A 777 45.16 55.70 -84.28
CA LYS A 777 45.46 56.26 -85.60
C LYS A 777 46.74 57.07 -85.60
N SER A 778 47.46 57.02 -86.72
CA SER A 778 48.68 57.80 -86.95
C SER A 778 48.43 59.29 -86.71
N GLY A 779 49.25 59.90 -85.86
CA GLY A 779 49.17 61.33 -85.51
C GLY A 779 48.14 61.71 -84.44
N GLU A 780 47.33 60.79 -83.92
CA GLU A 780 46.32 61.11 -82.88
C GLU A 780 46.87 61.10 -81.45
N VAL A 781 47.99 60.39 -81.21
CA VAL A 781 48.57 60.10 -79.90
C VAL A 781 49.89 60.84 -79.68
N LEU A 782 50.08 61.34 -78.46
CA LEU A 782 51.32 61.92 -77.95
C LEU A 782 52.00 60.96 -76.97
N ALA A 783 53.33 61.02 -76.84
CA ALA A 783 54.09 60.23 -75.87
C ALA A 783 53.66 60.58 -74.43
N ASP A 784 52.86 59.70 -73.83
CA ASP A 784 52.25 59.88 -72.52
C ASP A 784 51.75 58.55 -71.96
N GLN A 785 51.38 58.52 -70.68
CA GLN A 785 50.65 57.41 -70.08
C GLN A 785 49.15 57.69 -70.17
N TYR A 786 48.41 56.85 -70.88
CA TYR A 786 46.96 57.00 -71.04
C TYR A 786 46.22 56.13 -70.02
N SER A 787 45.18 56.68 -69.42
CA SER A 787 44.27 55.94 -68.54
C SER A 787 42.81 56.28 -68.87
N GLY A 788 41.93 55.31 -68.67
CA GLY A 788 40.49 55.42 -68.92
C GLY A 788 39.71 54.46 -68.02
N GLU A 789 38.40 54.59 -68.00
CA GLU A 789 37.51 53.78 -67.17
C GLU A 789 36.40 53.18 -68.02
N ILE A 790 36.20 51.87 -67.87
CA ILE A 790 35.15 51.11 -68.55
C ILE A 790 34.09 50.76 -67.51
N ARG A 791 32.82 51.03 -67.82
CA ARG A 791 31.67 50.54 -67.07
C ARG A 791 31.10 49.30 -67.75
N TRP A 792 31.04 48.20 -67.00
CA TRP A 792 30.40 46.96 -67.42
C TRP A 792 28.97 46.92 -66.90
N GLU A 793 28.03 46.56 -67.76
CA GLU A 793 26.61 46.48 -67.44
C GLU A 793 26.08 45.11 -67.91
N LEU A 794 25.42 44.38 -67.00
CA LEU A 794 24.68 43.16 -67.33
C LEU A 794 23.21 43.49 -67.52
N TYR A 795 22.69 43.09 -68.67
CA TYR A 795 21.29 43.26 -69.03
C TYR A 795 20.60 41.89 -69.06
N ASP A 796 19.50 41.81 -68.32
CA ASP A 796 18.44 40.86 -68.59
C ASP A 796 17.75 41.27 -69.89
N VAL A 797 17.77 40.40 -70.90
CA VAL A 797 17.13 40.70 -72.20
C VAL A 797 16.09 39.65 -72.50
N VAL A 798 14.93 40.09 -72.98
CA VAL A 798 13.93 39.18 -73.54
C VAL A 798 14.40 38.66 -74.90
N PRO A 799 14.08 37.41 -75.29
CA PRO A 799 14.37 36.92 -76.63
C PRO A 799 13.75 37.85 -77.66
N ASN A 800 14.55 38.29 -78.65
CA ASN A 800 13.97 38.85 -79.86
C ASN A 800 13.44 37.66 -80.68
N ASP A 801 12.12 37.51 -80.75
CA ASP A 801 11.46 36.64 -81.73
C ASP A 801 11.81 37.02 -83.17
#